data_AF-A0A1M5DCY1-F1
#
_entry.id   AF-A0A1M5DCY1-F1
#
_cell.length_a   1.000
_cell.length_b   1.000
_cell.length_c   1.000
_cell.angle_alpha   90.00
_cell.angle_beta   90.00
_cell.angle_gamma   90.00
#
_symmetry.space_group_name_H-M   'P 1'
#
loop_
_entity.id
_entity.type
_entity.pdbx_description
1 polymer ?
#
loop_
_entity_poly.entity_id
_entity_poly.type
_entity_poly.pdbx_seq_one_letter_code
_entity_poly.pdbx_strand_id
1 'polypeptide(L)'
;MVDEVVTMPIWGEGDKKFLFKGDDKYQIPLYQREYAWEEKQIRQLIEDVYDVADDAQYHIGSLIVAKKEKKGQVFFEVIDGQQRLTSLFLLLKILESMKLGIKVERNLSFACREKSNYSLENIISLIEKKDYDEKKVDGGIFGGIEIFKSELRNVKQKLFEEGKISDEYNFEKSLIEKLKRVIIYRIEVPENTDLNRYFEIMNTRGEQLEHTDILKARLMGFLTDSVDRFVFATIWDACSDMSGYVQMHFKEVEKARDRIFGEKWISFPSDEWENYKKINEPVESKSSPTDGEGKNEKTNNDPVLMSDILRPDFKIQTEDGTIQKKEVINGEEKKVEKTVRFEGLIDFSYFLLHVLKVYQKEEYGSVANERLLDDKKLLDRFKDAYSQEGGDKPSFSKKFVLCLLRCRFLMDKYIVRREFIEGDNDGEWSLKELQVSGEKGKRKPYYIKTTLDVNKEDAKYNDNLKMMQSALRVSYTSPKVMHWITDELIWLMKREGKERFTLKEFAEKTESIAINAVKTSFFEKCIAKSQTDEIIEKYEMGVDTPHIVFNYLDYLLWKEKNTGYDSFAFEFRNTVEHWYPQNPSEIMFERWKKEEGLDRFGNLCLIQREINSKFSNDAPSAKKSSFKNMIAKGSLKLRRMSELTVGENEVSADFRWKKFVCEKHEKEMIGKLKKACGVL
;
A
#
# COMPACT_ATOMS: atom_id res chain seq x y z
N MET A 1 -2.37 16.69 -10.46
CA MET A 1 -2.66 17.78 -11.43
C MET A 1 -1.74 18.93 -11.08
N VAL A 2 -1.08 19.51 -12.07
CA VAL A 2 -0.10 20.60 -11.90
C VAL A 2 -0.64 21.77 -12.72
N ASP A 3 -0.77 22.94 -12.11
CA ASP A 3 -1.29 24.14 -12.76
C ASP A 3 -0.25 24.76 -13.71
N GLU A 4 1.02 24.77 -13.28
CA GLU A 4 2.11 25.35 -14.06
C GLU A 4 3.42 24.62 -13.77
N VAL A 5 4.18 24.27 -14.82
CA VAL A 5 5.57 23.77 -14.70
C VAL A 5 6.51 24.83 -15.25
N VAL A 6 7.29 25.43 -14.37
CA VAL A 6 8.27 26.48 -14.74
C VAL A 6 9.67 25.90 -14.61
N THR A 7 10.47 26.00 -15.68
CA THR A 7 11.89 25.65 -15.64
C THR A 7 12.67 26.79 -15.00
N MET A 8 13.30 26.52 -13.86
CA MET A 8 14.03 27.53 -13.08
C MET A 8 15.52 27.20 -13.09
N PRO A 9 16.35 27.94 -13.83
CA PRO A 9 17.79 27.89 -13.65
C PRO A 9 18.17 28.33 -12.23
N ILE A 10 19.14 27.66 -11.63
CA ILE A 10 19.58 27.95 -10.25
C ILE A 10 20.35 29.28 -10.20
N TRP A 11 21.19 29.55 -11.19
CA TRP A 11 22.02 30.76 -11.28
C TRP A 11 22.23 31.20 -12.74
N GLY A 12 22.50 32.49 -12.96
CA GLY A 12 22.88 33.02 -14.27
C GLY A 12 22.66 34.53 -14.45
N GLU A 13 22.94 34.99 -15.66
CA GLU A 13 22.82 36.39 -16.09
C GLU A 13 21.77 36.53 -17.20
N GLY A 14 21.10 37.69 -17.28
CA GLY A 14 20.03 37.99 -18.24
C GLY A 14 18.61 38.00 -17.65
N ASP A 15 17.61 38.14 -18.52
CA ASP A 15 16.18 38.36 -18.18
C ASP A 15 15.37 37.09 -17.88
N LYS A 16 16.04 35.95 -17.64
CA LYS A 16 15.36 34.71 -17.25
C LYS A 16 14.89 34.77 -15.78
N LYS A 17 13.81 34.05 -15.45
CA LYS A 17 13.43 33.82 -14.04
C LYS A 17 14.38 32.78 -13.42
N PHE A 18 15.05 33.13 -12.32
CA PHE A 18 15.94 32.22 -11.59
C PHE A 18 15.35 31.87 -10.23
N LEU A 19 15.81 30.75 -9.65
CA LEU A 19 15.27 30.23 -8.40
C LEU A 19 15.35 31.24 -7.23
N PHE A 20 16.43 32.02 -7.13
CA PHE A 20 16.65 32.97 -6.03
C PHE A 20 16.96 34.40 -6.52
N LYS A 21 16.37 34.80 -7.66
CA LYS A 21 16.50 36.14 -8.24
C LYS A 21 15.15 36.59 -8.80
N GLY A 22 14.63 37.72 -8.33
CA GLY A 22 13.33 38.29 -8.69
C GLY A 22 12.31 38.28 -7.53
N ASP A 23 11.06 38.58 -7.84
CA ASP A 23 9.98 38.78 -6.84
C ASP A 23 9.42 37.50 -6.22
N ASP A 24 9.80 36.33 -6.75
CA ASP A 24 9.30 35.03 -6.28
C ASP A 24 9.87 34.69 -4.89
N LYS A 25 9.01 34.69 -3.88
CA LYS A 25 9.34 34.31 -2.50
C LYS A 25 8.88 32.90 -2.18
N TYR A 26 9.76 32.07 -1.63
CA TYR A 26 9.49 30.72 -1.18
C TYR A 26 9.36 30.67 0.35
N GLN A 27 8.29 30.06 0.84
CA GLN A 27 8.02 29.92 2.26
C GLN A 27 7.91 28.43 2.62
N ILE A 28 8.76 27.96 3.53
CA ILE A 28 8.67 26.61 4.07
C ILE A 28 7.64 26.60 5.21
N PRO A 29 6.55 25.81 5.10
CA PRO A 29 5.48 25.78 6.10
C PRO A 29 5.85 24.98 7.35
N LEU A 30 5.05 25.12 8.42
CA LEU A 30 5.34 24.54 9.74
C LEU A 30 5.36 23.00 9.75
N TYR A 31 4.55 22.36 8.91
CA TYR A 31 4.43 20.89 8.83
C TYR A 31 5.63 20.19 8.18
N GLN A 32 6.53 20.96 7.56
CA GLN A 32 7.76 20.43 6.98
C GLN A 32 8.80 20.15 8.07
N ARG A 33 9.68 19.17 7.86
CA ARG A 33 10.77 18.86 8.81
C ARG A 33 11.84 19.97 8.87
N GLU A 34 12.68 19.96 9.89
CA GLU A 34 13.85 20.84 9.98
C GLU A 34 14.90 20.46 8.92
N TYR A 35 15.83 21.38 8.62
CA TYR A 35 16.94 21.08 7.71
C TYR A 35 17.86 20.02 8.32
N ALA A 36 18.09 18.93 7.59
CA ALA A 36 18.76 17.73 8.11
C ALA A 36 19.62 17.00 7.06
N TRP A 37 20.03 17.67 5.98
CA TRP A 37 21.01 17.08 5.06
C TRP A 37 22.38 16.94 5.74
N GLU A 38 22.93 15.74 5.67
CA GLU A 38 24.21 15.36 6.24
C GLU A 38 25.30 15.34 5.15
N GLU A 39 26.51 14.95 5.54
CA GLU A 39 27.71 14.95 4.69
C GLU A 39 27.48 14.26 3.35
N LYS A 40 26.84 13.09 3.35
CA LYS A 40 26.64 12.29 2.13
C LYS A 40 25.77 13.01 1.10
N GLN A 41 24.65 13.61 1.51
CA GLN A 41 23.75 14.29 0.58
C GLN A 41 24.39 15.58 0.03
N ILE A 42 25.11 16.31 0.88
CA ILE A 42 25.81 17.55 0.49
C ILE A 42 26.96 17.25 -0.46
N ARG A 43 27.78 16.23 -0.17
CA ARG A 43 28.86 15.76 -1.05
C ARG A 43 28.31 15.39 -2.43
N GLN A 44 27.26 14.57 -2.47
CA GLN A 44 26.62 14.16 -3.71
C GLN A 44 26.13 15.37 -4.52
N LEU A 45 25.49 16.35 -3.87
CA LEU A 45 25.05 17.57 -4.53
C LEU A 45 26.22 18.33 -5.18
N ILE A 46 27.34 18.48 -4.48
CA ILE A 46 28.52 19.20 -5.00
C ILE A 46 29.14 18.43 -6.18
N GLU A 47 29.31 17.11 -6.04
CA GLU A 47 29.87 16.26 -7.10
C GLU A 47 28.97 16.26 -8.35
N ASP A 48 27.66 16.09 -8.18
CA ASP A 48 26.68 16.11 -9.27
C ASP A 48 26.71 17.43 -10.06
N VAL A 49 26.79 18.56 -9.35
CA VAL A 49 26.89 19.89 -9.97
C VAL A 49 28.22 20.05 -10.70
N TYR A 50 29.30 19.48 -10.17
CA TYR A 50 30.62 19.61 -10.79
C TYR A 50 30.76 18.75 -12.06
N ASP A 51 30.17 17.55 -12.06
CA ASP A 51 30.27 16.56 -13.14
C ASP A 51 29.39 16.90 -14.37
N VAL A 52 28.63 17.99 -14.33
CA VAL A 52 27.80 18.44 -15.46
C VAL A 52 28.67 18.76 -16.68
N ALA A 53 28.41 18.13 -17.83
CA ALA A 53 29.13 18.42 -19.07
C ALA A 53 28.90 19.86 -19.59
N ASP A 54 29.88 20.42 -20.31
CA ASP A 54 29.83 21.82 -20.80
C ASP A 54 28.81 22.06 -21.93
N ASP A 55 28.22 21.02 -22.48
CA ASP A 55 27.17 21.06 -23.49
C ASP A 55 25.80 20.55 -22.96
N ALA A 56 25.73 20.17 -21.68
CA ALA A 56 24.53 19.61 -21.06
C ALA A 56 23.88 20.57 -20.05
N GLN A 57 22.58 20.36 -19.82
CA GLN A 57 21.85 20.92 -18.68
C GLN A 57 21.63 19.80 -17.64
N TYR A 58 21.88 20.11 -16.37
CA TYR A 58 21.64 19.16 -15.28
C TYR A 58 20.34 19.48 -14.57
N HIS A 59 19.48 18.47 -14.47
CA HIS A 59 18.21 18.59 -13.79
C HIS A 59 18.33 17.99 -12.39
N ILE A 60 18.26 18.85 -11.37
CA ILE A 60 18.48 18.45 -9.97
C ILE A 60 17.21 17.91 -9.28
N GLY A 61 16.06 17.93 -9.99
CA GLY A 61 14.76 17.46 -9.48
C GLY A 61 13.66 18.52 -9.59
N SER A 62 12.50 18.22 -9.00
CA SER A 62 11.36 19.14 -8.93
C SER A 62 11.26 19.85 -7.57
N LEU A 63 10.62 21.01 -7.58
CA LEU A 63 10.20 21.79 -6.43
C LEU A 63 8.69 21.97 -6.51
N ILE A 64 7.93 21.33 -5.64
CA ILE A 64 6.47 21.42 -5.65
C ILE A 64 6.04 22.53 -4.70
N VAL A 65 5.24 23.47 -5.21
CA VAL A 65 4.80 24.66 -4.49
C VAL A 65 3.31 24.91 -4.63
N ALA A 66 2.72 25.55 -3.63
CA ALA A 66 1.41 26.18 -3.71
C ALA A 66 1.58 27.68 -3.81
N LYS A 67 1.03 28.28 -4.86
CA LYS A 67 0.94 29.74 -4.97
C LYS A 67 -0.07 30.25 -3.94
N LYS A 68 0.35 31.22 -3.12
CA LYS A 68 -0.46 31.85 -2.08
C LYS A 68 -0.32 33.36 -2.18
N GLU A 69 -1.38 34.07 -1.81
CA GLU A 69 -1.37 35.52 -1.72
C GLU A 69 -1.70 35.95 -0.29
N LYS A 70 -0.88 36.83 0.29
CA LYS A 70 -1.13 37.41 1.60
C LYS A 70 -0.83 38.91 1.56
N LYS A 71 -1.86 39.71 1.84
CA LYS A 71 -1.79 41.19 1.85
C LYS A 71 -1.24 41.78 0.53
N GLY A 72 -1.66 41.24 -0.62
CA GLY A 72 -1.22 41.71 -1.95
C GLY A 72 0.18 41.26 -2.36
N GLN A 73 0.86 40.43 -1.55
CA GLN A 73 2.14 39.81 -1.91
C GLN A 73 1.93 38.33 -2.22
N VAL A 74 2.33 37.93 -3.43
CA VAL A 74 2.35 36.53 -3.87
C VAL A 74 3.61 35.86 -3.32
N PHE A 75 3.45 34.65 -2.78
CA PHE A 75 4.54 33.77 -2.36
C PHE A 75 4.21 32.31 -2.68
N PHE A 76 5.24 31.48 -2.72
CA PHE A 76 5.16 30.06 -3.03
C PHE A 76 5.42 29.26 -1.75
N GLU A 77 4.38 28.65 -1.20
CA GLU A 77 4.52 27.72 -0.09
C GLU A 77 5.11 26.40 -0.58
N VAL A 78 6.21 25.94 0.01
CA VAL A 78 6.96 24.76 -0.45
C VAL A 78 6.35 23.48 0.13
N ILE A 79 5.83 22.62 -0.74
CA ILE A 79 5.22 21.33 -0.40
C ILE A 79 6.25 20.21 -0.49
N ASP A 80 7.13 20.26 -1.51
CA ASP A 80 8.20 19.28 -1.72
C ASP A 80 9.53 19.94 -2.06
N GLY A 81 10.63 19.21 -1.84
CA GLY A 81 11.96 19.66 -2.23
C GLY A 81 12.55 20.68 -1.25
N GLN A 82 11.99 20.82 -0.05
CA GLN A 82 12.44 21.77 0.97
C GLN A 82 13.92 21.64 1.36
N GLN A 83 14.43 20.40 1.48
CA GLN A 83 15.83 20.17 1.84
C GLN A 83 16.75 20.62 0.72
N ARG A 84 16.44 20.22 -0.53
CA ARG A 84 17.17 20.63 -1.73
C ARG A 84 17.15 22.14 -1.91
N LEU A 85 16.00 22.78 -1.77
CA LEU A 85 15.85 24.24 -1.87
C LEU A 85 16.74 24.94 -0.85
N THR A 86 16.71 24.48 0.41
CA THR A 86 17.54 25.05 1.48
C THR A 86 19.02 24.82 1.19
N SER A 87 19.44 23.62 0.80
CA SER A 87 20.83 23.30 0.46
C SER A 87 21.37 24.14 -0.69
N LEU A 88 20.58 24.34 -1.75
CA LEU A 88 20.94 25.21 -2.87
C LEU A 88 21.10 26.67 -2.42
N PHE A 89 20.19 27.14 -1.56
CA PHE A 89 20.28 28.48 -0.98
C PHE A 89 21.57 28.64 -0.16
N LEU A 90 21.89 27.66 0.71
CA LEU A 90 23.12 27.66 1.52
C LEU A 90 24.37 27.65 0.64
N LEU A 91 24.44 26.78 -0.37
CA LEU A 91 25.58 26.70 -1.29
C LEU A 91 25.82 28.04 -2.00
N LEU A 92 24.77 28.66 -2.55
CA LEU A 92 24.89 29.95 -3.24
C LEU A 92 25.30 31.08 -2.29
N LYS A 93 24.82 31.08 -1.04
CA LYS A 93 25.22 32.06 -0.01
C LYS A 93 26.68 31.89 0.43
N ILE A 94 27.17 30.65 0.49
CA ILE A 94 28.59 30.38 0.75
C ILE A 94 29.44 30.92 -0.40
N LEU A 95 29.05 30.66 -1.67
CA LEU A 95 29.77 31.19 -2.83
C LEU A 95 29.69 32.73 -2.94
N GLU A 96 28.56 33.34 -2.54
CA GLU A 96 28.41 34.80 -2.41
C GLU A 96 29.39 35.37 -1.38
N SER A 97 29.55 34.72 -0.21
CA SER A 97 30.48 35.17 0.83
C SER A 97 31.95 35.16 0.38
N MET A 98 32.29 34.32 -0.61
CA MET A 98 33.63 34.25 -1.21
C MET A 98 33.89 35.38 -2.22
N LYS A 99 32.94 36.30 -2.44
CA LYS A 99 33.04 37.46 -3.33
C LYS A 99 33.30 37.10 -4.81
N LEU A 100 32.74 35.98 -5.27
CA LEU A 100 32.93 35.44 -6.62
C LEU A 100 31.92 35.95 -7.66
N GLY A 101 31.32 37.12 -7.43
CA GLY A 101 30.37 37.73 -8.37
C GLY A 101 28.94 37.16 -8.32
N ILE A 102 28.62 36.30 -7.36
CA ILE A 102 27.25 35.85 -7.09
C ILE A 102 26.56 36.84 -6.15
N LYS A 103 25.29 37.14 -6.43
CA LYS A 103 24.40 37.89 -5.54
C LYS A 103 23.07 37.16 -5.42
N VAL A 104 22.71 36.73 -4.21
CA VAL A 104 21.51 35.92 -3.95
C VAL A 104 20.50 36.75 -3.16
N GLU A 105 19.26 36.84 -3.63
CA GLU A 105 18.21 37.59 -2.94
C GLU A 105 17.62 36.78 -1.76
N ARG A 106 16.97 37.48 -0.84
CA ARG A 106 16.37 36.89 0.37
C ARG A 106 14.98 36.34 0.06
N ASN A 107 14.96 35.28 -0.75
CA ASN A 107 13.72 34.72 -1.30
C ASN A 107 13.29 33.42 -0.60
N LEU A 108 13.95 33.01 0.48
CA LEU A 108 13.60 31.83 1.27
C LEU A 108 13.28 32.23 2.71
N SER A 109 12.14 31.77 3.24
CA SER A 109 11.74 31.97 4.63
C SER A 109 11.00 30.76 5.20
N PHE A 110 10.86 30.71 6.52
CA PHE A 110 10.06 29.72 7.24
C PHE A 110 8.85 30.39 7.88
N ALA A 111 7.66 29.78 7.79
CA ALA A 111 6.40 30.37 8.24
C ALA A 111 6.36 30.73 9.73
N CYS A 112 6.92 29.87 10.60
CA CYS A 112 6.89 30.02 12.06
C CYS A 112 8.17 29.47 12.73
N ARG A 113 9.35 29.73 12.15
CA ARG A 113 10.64 29.33 12.74
C ARG A 113 11.57 30.53 12.86
N GLU A 114 11.50 31.21 14.00
CA GLU A 114 12.27 32.43 14.25
C GLU A 114 13.79 32.19 14.20
N LYS A 115 14.27 31.07 14.74
CA LYS A 115 15.69 30.71 14.68
C LYS A 115 16.19 30.43 13.26
N SER A 116 15.39 29.71 12.47
CA SER A 116 15.74 29.40 11.08
C SER A 116 15.75 30.69 10.25
N ASN A 117 14.74 31.56 10.39
CA ASN A 117 14.70 32.86 9.72
C ASN A 117 15.86 33.76 10.16
N TYR A 118 16.16 33.84 11.47
CA TYR A 118 17.32 34.56 11.98
C TYR A 118 18.63 34.07 11.34
N SER A 119 18.77 32.76 11.19
CA SER A 119 19.96 32.14 10.58
C SER A 119 20.06 32.44 9.08
N LEU A 120 18.94 32.42 8.34
CA LEU A 120 18.92 32.81 6.93
C LEU A 120 19.20 34.30 6.74
N GLU A 121 18.70 35.16 7.61
CA GLU A 121 18.92 36.61 7.57
C GLU A 121 20.38 36.99 7.84
N ASN A 122 21.02 36.27 8.78
CA ASN A 122 22.39 36.48 9.22
C ASN A 122 23.37 35.44 8.64
N ILE A 123 23.03 34.83 7.50
CA ILE A 123 23.80 33.71 6.95
C ILE A 123 25.26 34.06 6.64
N ILE A 124 25.54 35.26 6.13
CA ILE A 124 26.90 35.72 5.85
C ILE A 124 27.70 35.86 7.16
N SER A 125 27.10 36.47 8.18
CA SER A 125 27.65 36.57 9.53
C SER A 125 27.95 35.20 10.13
N LEU A 126 27.07 34.22 9.95
CA LEU A 126 27.29 32.83 10.37
C LEU A 126 28.43 32.15 9.60
N ILE A 127 28.50 32.36 8.28
CA ILE A 127 29.56 31.81 7.43
C ILE A 127 30.92 32.39 7.85
N GLU A 128 31.00 33.70 8.08
CA GLU A 128 32.23 34.38 8.51
C GLU A 128 32.56 34.20 10.00
N LYS A 129 31.62 33.63 10.76
CA LYS A 129 31.65 33.50 12.23
C LYS A 129 31.87 34.85 12.94
N LYS A 130 31.13 35.88 12.51
CA LYS A 130 31.21 37.25 13.04
C LYS A 130 29.83 37.81 13.28
N ASP A 131 29.65 38.50 14.41
CA ASP A 131 28.49 39.35 14.69
C ASP A 131 27.12 38.66 14.49
N TYR A 132 26.86 37.62 15.30
CA TYR A 132 25.56 36.94 15.39
C TYR A 132 25.28 36.47 16.82
N ASP A 133 24.00 36.33 17.17
CA ASP A 133 23.53 35.85 18.46
C ASP A 133 23.39 34.32 18.41
N GLU A 134 24.38 33.61 18.96
CA GLU A 134 24.43 32.14 19.01
C GLU A 134 23.14 31.51 19.56
N LYS A 135 22.44 32.16 20.50
CA LYS A 135 21.22 31.61 21.11
C LYS A 135 20.03 31.57 20.15
N LYS A 136 20.06 32.40 19.10
CA LYS A 136 19.03 32.52 18.07
C LYS A 136 19.34 31.71 16.82
N VAL A 137 20.49 31.04 16.76
CA VAL A 137 20.89 30.24 15.60
C VAL A 137 20.15 28.89 15.59
N ASP A 138 19.78 28.46 14.39
CA ASP A 138 19.26 27.14 14.10
C ASP A 138 20.43 26.16 13.91
N GLY A 139 20.49 25.13 14.75
CA GLY A 139 21.60 24.17 14.75
C GLY A 139 21.68 23.33 13.47
N GLY A 140 20.55 23.04 12.82
CA GLY A 140 20.52 22.29 11.56
C GLY A 140 21.10 23.11 10.41
N ILE A 141 20.68 24.37 10.28
CA ILE A 141 21.21 25.29 9.27
C ILE A 141 22.70 25.55 9.49
N PHE A 142 23.10 25.81 10.75
CA PHE A 142 24.50 26.04 11.08
C PHE A 142 25.38 24.81 10.80
N GLY A 143 24.91 23.62 11.19
CA GLY A 143 25.56 22.36 10.87
C GLY A 143 25.70 22.17 9.35
N GLY A 144 24.64 22.45 8.60
CA GLY A 144 24.65 22.43 7.13
C GLY A 144 25.73 23.32 6.52
N ILE A 145 25.89 24.55 7.01
CA ILE A 145 26.94 25.48 6.56
C ILE A 145 28.33 24.89 6.79
N GLU A 146 28.58 24.33 7.97
CA GLU A 146 29.90 23.76 8.29
C GLU A 146 30.19 22.50 7.47
N ILE A 147 29.17 21.65 7.24
CA ILE A 147 29.29 20.48 6.36
C ILE A 147 29.59 20.94 4.93
N PHE A 148 28.86 21.92 4.38
CA PHE A 148 29.15 22.45 3.04
C PHE A 148 30.58 22.98 2.91
N LYS A 149 31.09 23.71 3.91
CA LYS A 149 32.48 24.19 3.90
C LYS A 149 33.48 23.04 3.91
N SER A 150 33.23 22.01 4.71
CA SER A 150 34.06 20.80 4.75
C SER A 150 34.04 20.07 3.41
N GLU A 151 32.85 19.82 2.87
CA GLU A 151 32.66 19.06 1.65
C GLU A 151 33.16 19.77 0.40
N LEU A 152 33.02 21.10 0.31
CA LEU A 152 33.66 21.86 -0.75
C LEU A 152 35.18 21.70 -0.72
N ARG A 153 35.82 21.68 0.46
CA ARG A 153 37.26 21.42 0.58
C ARG A 153 37.62 19.98 0.19
N ASN A 154 36.83 19.01 0.65
CA ASN A 154 37.06 17.58 0.38
C ASN A 154 36.94 17.26 -1.12
N VAL A 155 35.87 17.72 -1.77
CA VAL A 155 35.66 17.52 -3.21
C VAL A 155 36.74 18.24 -4.01
N LYS A 156 37.10 19.47 -3.62
CA LYS A 156 38.19 20.23 -4.23
C LYS A 156 39.53 19.50 -4.16
N GLN A 157 39.89 18.97 -2.98
CA GLN A 157 41.11 18.19 -2.80
C GLN A 157 41.10 16.92 -3.66
N LYS A 158 40.00 16.16 -3.63
CA LYS A 158 39.83 14.94 -4.44
C LYS A 158 40.02 15.22 -5.94
N LEU A 159 39.40 16.27 -6.47
CA LEU A 159 39.52 16.64 -7.88
C LEU A 159 40.94 17.08 -8.26
N PHE A 160 41.67 17.70 -7.33
CA PHE A 160 43.08 18.06 -7.53
C PHE A 160 43.97 16.82 -7.57
N GLU A 161 43.78 15.87 -6.65
CA GLU A 161 44.50 14.59 -6.62
C GLU A 161 44.21 13.73 -7.85
N GLU A 162 42.99 13.78 -8.38
CA GLU A 162 42.58 13.12 -9.64
C GLU A 162 43.12 13.84 -10.90
N GLY A 163 43.78 14.99 -10.76
CA GLY A 163 44.30 15.78 -11.88
C GLY A 163 43.22 16.45 -12.74
N LYS A 164 41.97 16.50 -12.26
CA LYS A 164 40.83 17.13 -12.96
C LYS A 164 40.86 18.65 -12.88
N ILE A 165 41.50 19.21 -11.85
CA ILE A 165 41.76 20.64 -11.73
C ILE A 165 43.26 20.91 -11.62
N SER A 166 43.75 21.89 -12.37
CA SER A 166 45.18 22.27 -12.42
C SER A 166 45.54 23.40 -11.45
N ASP A 167 44.56 24.14 -10.93
CA ASP A 167 44.74 25.27 -10.03
C ASP A 167 43.63 25.29 -8.98
N GLU A 168 44.04 25.30 -7.71
CA GLU A 168 43.18 25.31 -6.54
C GLU A 168 42.31 26.59 -6.49
N TYR A 169 42.72 27.70 -7.12
CA TYR A 169 41.95 28.95 -7.13
C TYR A 169 40.78 28.96 -8.14
N ASN A 170 40.71 27.99 -9.06
CA ASN A 170 39.71 27.94 -10.12
C ASN A 170 38.50 27.05 -9.82
N PHE A 171 38.55 26.24 -8.76
CA PHE A 171 37.47 25.30 -8.44
C PHE A 171 36.13 26.02 -8.24
N GLU A 172 36.10 27.05 -7.38
CA GLU A 172 34.87 27.74 -7.03
C GLU A 172 34.30 28.50 -8.24
N LYS A 173 35.16 29.10 -9.09
CA LYS A 173 34.72 29.73 -10.34
C LYS A 173 34.15 28.70 -11.32
N SER A 174 34.79 27.55 -11.46
CA SER A 174 34.30 26.45 -12.29
C SER A 174 32.95 25.95 -11.80
N LEU A 175 32.79 25.78 -10.49
CA LEU A 175 31.52 25.35 -9.88
C LEU A 175 30.39 26.35 -10.18
N ILE A 176 30.69 27.65 -10.15
CA ILE A 176 29.73 28.72 -10.52
C ILE A 176 29.32 28.61 -12.00
N GLU A 177 30.26 28.36 -12.91
CA GLU A 177 29.93 28.14 -14.33
C GLU A 177 29.08 26.89 -14.55
N LYS A 178 29.35 25.80 -13.81
CA LYS A 178 28.51 24.61 -13.83
C LYS A 178 27.11 24.86 -13.26
N LEU A 179 26.99 25.63 -12.18
CA LEU A 179 25.69 26.01 -11.58
C LEU A 179 24.77 26.76 -12.56
N LYS A 180 25.32 27.51 -13.53
CA LYS A 180 24.52 28.15 -14.59
C LYS A 180 23.76 27.16 -15.49
N ARG A 181 24.16 25.88 -15.46
CA ARG A 181 23.60 24.78 -16.25
C ARG A 181 22.64 23.92 -15.47
N VAL A 182 22.48 24.18 -14.17
CA VAL A 182 21.61 23.41 -13.31
C VAL A 182 20.22 24.04 -13.29
N ILE A 183 19.21 23.22 -13.55
CA ILE A 183 17.80 23.61 -13.57
C ILE A 183 17.00 22.77 -12.58
N ILE A 184 15.97 23.40 -12.01
CA ILE A 184 14.96 22.76 -11.17
C ILE A 184 13.58 23.04 -11.78
N TYR A 185 12.69 22.06 -11.82
CA TYR A 185 11.30 22.32 -12.25
C TYR A 185 10.47 22.78 -11.06
N ARG A 186 9.94 24.00 -11.10
CA ARG A 186 8.92 24.44 -10.16
C ARG A 186 7.55 23.99 -10.66
N ILE A 187 6.86 23.21 -9.83
CA ILE A 187 5.58 22.58 -10.12
C ILE A 187 4.55 23.23 -9.19
N GLU A 188 3.63 24.01 -9.76
CA GLU A 188 2.59 24.68 -9.00
C GLU A 188 1.37 23.76 -8.86
N VAL A 189 0.91 23.52 -7.63
CA VAL A 189 -0.32 22.74 -7.39
C VAL A 189 -1.57 23.62 -7.53
N PRO A 190 -2.73 23.05 -7.92
CA PRO A 190 -3.99 23.78 -7.99
C PRO A 190 -4.36 24.55 -6.73
N GLU A 191 -4.96 25.74 -6.89
CA GLU A 191 -5.32 26.63 -5.76
C GLU A 191 -6.19 25.94 -4.68
N ASN A 192 -7.00 24.97 -5.08
CA ASN A 192 -7.90 24.19 -4.21
C ASN A 192 -7.31 22.85 -3.72
N THR A 193 -6.00 22.63 -3.88
CA THR A 193 -5.35 21.38 -3.44
C THR A 193 -5.24 21.35 -1.92
N ASP A 194 -5.71 20.26 -1.30
CA ASP A 194 -5.40 19.97 0.10
C ASP A 194 -3.90 19.65 0.24
N LEU A 195 -3.16 20.65 0.73
CA LEU A 195 -1.71 20.58 0.87
C LEU A 195 -1.27 19.52 1.88
N ASN A 196 -2.09 19.24 2.90
CA ASN A 196 -1.77 18.22 3.91
C ASN A 196 -1.91 16.82 3.32
N ARG A 197 -3.01 16.55 2.61
CA ARG A 197 -3.22 15.28 1.89
C ARG A 197 -2.17 15.06 0.81
N TYR A 198 -1.82 16.12 0.07
CA TYR A 198 -0.77 16.05 -0.96
C TYR A 198 0.61 15.75 -0.36
N PHE A 199 0.94 16.38 0.77
CA PHE A 199 2.17 16.14 1.52
C PHE A 199 2.25 14.71 2.08
N GLU A 200 1.15 14.15 2.60
CA GLU A 200 1.10 12.76 3.07
C GLU A 200 1.34 11.76 1.93
N ILE A 201 0.67 11.96 0.79
CA ILE A 201 0.81 11.09 -0.39
C ILE A 201 2.27 11.08 -0.87
N MET A 202 2.91 12.24 -0.90
CA MET A 202 4.24 12.40 -1.51
C MET A 202 5.39 11.98 -0.60
N ASN A 203 5.31 12.20 0.72
CA ASN A 203 6.31 11.65 1.66
C ASN A 203 6.26 10.12 1.75
N THR A 204 5.12 9.52 1.40
CA THR A 204 4.99 8.05 1.32
C THR A 204 5.48 7.51 -0.03
N ARG A 205 5.67 8.37 -1.05
CA ARG A 205 5.96 8.03 -2.46
C ARG A 205 7.22 8.74 -2.99
N GLY A 206 8.35 8.65 -2.29
CA GLY A 206 9.63 9.16 -2.82
C GLY A 206 10.12 8.37 -4.04
N GLU A 207 9.51 8.52 -5.21
CA GLU A 207 9.97 8.04 -6.52
C GLU A 207 9.16 8.72 -7.64
N GLN A 208 9.71 8.69 -8.86
CA GLN A 208 9.16 9.09 -10.17
C GLN A 208 7.61 9.09 -10.30
N LEU A 209 7.02 9.94 -11.18
CA LEU A 209 5.57 9.91 -11.49
C LEU A 209 5.08 8.47 -11.63
N GLU A 210 4.13 8.08 -10.79
CA GLU A 210 3.64 6.71 -10.72
C GLU A 210 3.07 6.30 -12.10
N HIS A 211 3.34 5.07 -12.52
CA HIS A 211 2.82 4.54 -13.79
C HIS A 211 1.28 4.66 -13.87
N THR A 212 0.61 4.68 -12.72
CA THR A 212 -0.83 4.90 -12.57
C THR A 212 -1.25 6.32 -12.95
N ASP A 213 -0.46 7.35 -12.62
CA ASP A 213 -0.74 8.75 -12.96
C ASP A 213 -0.55 9.01 -14.46
N ILE A 214 0.50 8.43 -15.05
CA ILE A 214 0.73 8.45 -16.50
C ILE A 214 -0.44 7.77 -17.23
N LEU A 215 -0.89 6.62 -16.71
CA LEU A 215 -2.03 5.90 -17.27
C LEU A 215 -3.32 6.73 -17.17
N LYS A 216 -3.60 7.34 -16.01
CA LYS A 216 -4.74 8.23 -15.81
C LYS A 216 -4.75 9.35 -16.84
N ALA A 217 -3.63 10.06 -16.97
CA ALA A 217 -3.50 11.17 -17.92
C ALA A 217 -3.71 10.71 -19.37
N ARG A 218 -3.19 9.53 -19.74
CA ARG A 218 -3.34 8.96 -21.08
C ARG A 218 -4.81 8.62 -21.39
N LEU A 219 -5.49 7.90 -20.49
CA LEU A 219 -6.89 7.51 -20.69
C LEU A 219 -7.83 8.71 -20.69
N MET A 220 -7.59 9.67 -19.79
CA MET A 220 -8.35 10.92 -19.74
C MET A 220 -8.10 11.79 -20.98
N GLY A 221 -6.88 11.74 -21.55
CA GLY A 221 -6.54 12.41 -22.80
C GLY A 221 -7.33 11.94 -24.02
N PHE A 222 -7.93 10.74 -23.97
CA PHE A 222 -8.85 10.26 -25.01
C PHE A 222 -10.24 10.91 -24.95
N LEU A 223 -10.60 11.54 -23.83
CA LEU A 223 -11.87 12.21 -23.66
C LEU A 223 -11.74 13.68 -24.07
N THR A 224 -12.68 14.20 -24.86
CA THR A 224 -12.69 15.61 -25.30
C THR A 224 -13.60 16.49 -24.46
N ASP A 225 -14.70 15.92 -23.96
CA ASP A 225 -15.71 16.62 -23.18
C ASP A 225 -15.25 16.85 -21.73
N SER A 226 -15.50 18.05 -21.19
CA SER A 226 -15.06 18.43 -19.84
C SER A 226 -15.82 17.68 -18.74
N VAL A 227 -17.10 17.38 -18.96
CA VAL A 227 -17.91 16.58 -18.02
C VAL A 227 -17.42 15.14 -18.01
N ASP A 228 -17.14 14.57 -19.17
CA ASP A 228 -16.59 13.21 -19.27
C ASP A 228 -15.25 13.09 -18.54
N ARG A 229 -14.34 14.07 -18.71
CA ARG A 229 -13.06 14.12 -17.98
C ARG A 229 -13.26 14.24 -16.47
N PHE A 230 -14.20 15.07 -16.04
CA PHE A 230 -14.53 15.23 -14.62
C PHE A 230 -15.02 13.92 -14.02
N VAL A 231 -16.04 13.29 -14.62
CA VAL A 231 -16.58 11.99 -14.17
C VAL A 231 -15.50 10.92 -14.11
N PHE A 232 -14.67 10.83 -15.16
CA PHE A 232 -13.54 9.90 -15.19
C PHE A 232 -12.58 10.15 -14.03
N ALA A 233 -12.17 11.41 -13.81
CA ALA A 233 -11.24 11.77 -12.76
C ALA A 233 -11.82 11.47 -11.36
N THR A 234 -13.08 11.83 -11.10
CA THR A 234 -13.75 11.55 -9.82
C THR A 234 -13.79 10.06 -9.51
N ILE A 235 -14.16 9.22 -10.48
CA ILE A 235 -14.21 7.77 -10.29
C ILE A 235 -12.80 7.20 -10.08
N TRP A 236 -11.84 7.61 -10.91
CA TRP A 236 -10.46 7.17 -10.82
C TRP A 236 -9.86 7.51 -9.46
N ASP A 237 -10.00 8.75 -9.01
CA ASP A 237 -9.43 9.23 -7.75
C ASP A 237 -10.05 8.49 -6.55
N ALA A 238 -11.37 8.30 -6.55
CA ALA A 238 -12.05 7.51 -5.54
C ALA A 238 -11.57 6.04 -5.50
N CYS A 239 -11.28 5.44 -6.66
CA CYS A 239 -10.78 4.06 -6.75
C CYS A 239 -9.29 3.94 -6.47
N SER A 240 -8.51 5.00 -6.70
CA SER A 240 -7.06 5.03 -6.47
C SER A 240 -6.70 5.01 -5.00
N ASP A 241 -7.60 5.51 -4.16
CA ASP A 241 -7.49 5.42 -2.72
C ASP A 241 -7.89 4.01 -2.25
N MET A 242 -6.87 3.19 -1.96
CA MET A 242 -7.04 1.81 -1.49
C MET A 242 -7.26 1.73 0.04
N SER A 243 -7.22 2.86 0.75
CA SER A 243 -7.63 2.93 2.16
C SER A 243 -9.15 2.84 2.22
N GLY A 244 -9.76 2.12 3.16
CA GLY A 244 -11.24 2.15 3.31
C GLY A 244 -12.08 1.72 2.09
N TYR A 245 -13.40 1.96 2.16
CA TYR A 245 -14.40 1.55 1.16
C TYR A 245 -14.61 2.65 0.13
N VAL A 246 -14.68 2.30 -1.16
CA VAL A 246 -14.74 3.25 -2.28
C VAL A 246 -15.87 4.26 -2.18
N GLN A 247 -17.01 3.87 -1.60
CA GLN A 247 -18.14 4.78 -1.35
C GLN A 247 -17.72 5.99 -0.50
N MET A 248 -16.79 5.79 0.44
CA MET A 248 -16.32 6.83 1.35
C MET A 248 -15.44 7.87 0.65
N HIS A 249 -14.89 7.60 -0.53
CA HIS A 249 -13.97 8.51 -1.21
C HIS A 249 -14.64 9.53 -2.13
N PHE A 250 -15.96 9.47 -2.30
CA PHE A 250 -16.73 10.48 -3.04
C PHE A 250 -17.11 11.70 -2.19
N LYS A 251 -16.21 12.20 -1.33
CA LYS A 251 -16.51 13.26 -0.34
C LYS A 251 -16.69 14.64 -0.97
N GLU A 252 -15.90 14.90 -2.01
CA GLU A 252 -15.74 16.23 -2.61
C GLU A 252 -16.90 16.59 -3.54
N VAL A 253 -17.74 15.61 -3.90
CA VAL A 253 -18.86 15.82 -4.83
C VAL A 253 -20.18 15.55 -4.11
N GLU A 254 -20.95 16.61 -3.91
CA GLU A 254 -22.22 16.57 -3.19
C GLU A 254 -23.17 15.53 -3.82
N LYS A 255 -23.72 14.63 -2.99
CA LYS A 255 -24.67 13.57 -3.39
C LYS A 255 -24.16 12.54 -4.42
N ALA A 256 -22.87 12.55 -4.79
CA ALA A 256 -22.31 11.55 -5.69
C ALA A 256 -22.49 10.12 -5.15
N ARG A 257 -22.29 9.93 -3.84
CA ARG A 257 -22.52 8.64 -3.16
C ARG A 257 -23.94 8.12 -3.36
N ASP A 258 -24.93 9.00 -3.22
CA ASP A 258 -26.35 8.65 -3.35
C ASP A 258 -26.73 8.33 -4.80
N ARG A 259 -26.15 9.06 -5.75
CA ARG A 259 -26.38 8.86 -7.18
C ARG A 259 -25.77 7.55 -7.68
N ILE A 260 -24.55 7.21 -7.20
CA ILE A 260 -23.81 6.03 -7.66
C ILE A 260 -24.26 4.75 -6.93
N PHE A 261 -24.41 4.83 -5.60
CA PHE A 261 -24.61 3.65 -4.73
C PHE A 261 -26.02 3.60 -4.11
N GLY A 262 -26.92 4.51 -4.50
CA GLY A 262 -28.28 4.64 -3.96
C GLY A 262 -28.30 5.16 -2.52
N GLU A 263 -29.51 5.36 -1.97
CA GLU A 263 -29.68 6.02 -0.67
C GLU A 263 -29.03 5.30 0.53
N LYS A 264 -28.83 3.98 0.40
CA LYS A 264 -28.20 3.14 1.44
C LYS A 264 -26.71 2.87 1.19
N TRP A 265 -26.15 3.38 0.09
CA TRP A 265 -24.77 3.14 -0.38
C TRP A 265 -24.40 1.67 -0.63
N ILE A 266 -25.40 0.81 -0.87
CA ILE A 266 -25.25 -0.63 -1.13
C ILE A 266 -25.56 -1.02 -2.58
N SER A 267 -26.04 -0.08 -3.39
CA SER A 267 -26.45 -0.38 -4.77
C SER A 267 -25.22 -0.58 -5.63
N PHE A 268 -25.23 -1.63 -6.45
CA PHE A 268 -24.14 -1.91 -7.36
C PHE A 268 -24.05 -0.81 -8.44
N PRO A 269 -22.86 -0.25 -8.73
CA PRO A 269 -22.71 0.80 -9.73
C PRO A 269 -23.15 0.36 -11.13
N SER A 270 -23.83 1.26 -11.84
CA SER A 270 -24.29 1.06 -13.22
C SER A 270 -23.12 0.96 -14.22
N ASP A 271 -23.32 0.26 -15.33
CA ASP A 271 -22.43 0.26 -16.50
C ASP A 271 -22.81 1.28 -17.57
N GLU A 272 -23.88 2.04 -17.37
CA GLU A 272 -24.33 3.04 -18.32
C GLU A 272 -23.67 4.39 -18.03
N TRP A 273 -22.80 4.85 -18.93
CA TRP A 273 -22.03 6.10 -18.79
C TRP A 273 -22.93 7.33 -18.51
N GLU A 274 -24.09 7.40 -19.16
CA GLU A 274 -25.00 8.54 -19.02
C GLU A 274 -25.55 8.72 -17.61
N ASN A 275 -25.61 7.66 -16.79
CA ASN A 275 -26.05 7.75 -15.40
C ASN A 275 -25.08 8.57 -14.53
N TYR A 276 -23.83 8.72 -14.96
CA TYR A 276 -22.77 9.39 -14.21
C TYR A 276 -22.62 10.87 -14.56
N LYS A 277 -23.12 11.34 -15.70
CA LYS A 277 -23.01 12.76 -16.08
C LYS A 277 -23.72 13.70 -15.12
N LYS A 278 -24.81 13.23 -14.49
CA LYS A 278 -25.58 14.00 -13.51
C LYS A 278 -24.87 14.21 -12.19
N ILE A 279 -23.70 13.60 -11.96
CA ILE A 279 -22.92 13.77 -10.73
C ILE A 279 -22.54 15.24 -10.50
N ASN A 280 -22.38 16.04 -11.56
CA ASN A 280 -22.02 17.46 -11.48
C ASN A 280 -23.23 18.42 -11.41
N GLU A 281 -24.48 17.93 -11.46
CA GLU A 281 -25.64 18.82 -11.44
C GLU A 281 -25.91 19.35 -10.01
N PRO A 282 -25.94 20.69 -9.81
CA PRO A 282 -26.34 21.29 -8.55
C PRO A 282 -27.81 20.99 -8.26
N VAL A 283 -28.15 20.91 -6.97
CA VAL A 283 -29.51 20.59 -6.53
C VAL A 283 -30.36 21.86 -6.66
N GLU A 284 -31.44 21.81 -7.43
CA GLU A 284 -32.50 22.81 -7.30
C GLU A 284 -33.14 22.66 -5.91
N SER A 285 -32.76 23.52 -4.97
CA SER A 285 -33.43 23.65 -3.69
C SER A 285 -34.80 24.28 -3.92
N LYS A 286 -35.86 23.47 -3.92
CA LYS A 286 -37.21 23.99 -3.61
C LYS A 286 -37.24 24.38 -2.14
N SER A 287 -36.92 25.64 -1.85
CA SER A 287 -37.20 26.28 -0.57
C SER A 287 -38.71 26.47 -0.44
N SER A 288 -39.33 25.84 0.55
CA SER A 288 -40.59 26.32 1.12
C SER A 288 -40.29 27.03 2.45
N PRO A 289 -40.98 28.15 2.75
CA PRO A 289 -40.67 28.97 3.90
C PRO A 289 -41.36 28.40 5.15
N THR A 290 -40.62 28.22 6.23
CA THR A 290 -41.20 28.22 7.58
C THR A 290 -40.24 28.90 8.54
N ASP A 291 -40.75 29.98 9.13
CA ASP A 291 -40.17 30.75 10.21
C ASP A 291 -39.91 29.90 11.46
N GLY A 292 -38.83 30.22 12.18
CA GLY A 292 -38.53 29.63 13.48
C GLY A 292 -37.16 30.05 14.00
N GLU A 293 -37.13 31.07 14.85
CA GLU A 293 -35.98 31.43 15.67
C GLU A 293 -35.57 30.24 16.55
N GLY A 294 -34.33 29.77 16.40
CA GLY A 294 -33.80 28.65 17.18
C GLY A 294 -32.28 28.53 17.07
N LYS A 295 -31.60 29.00 18.12
CA LYS A 295 -30.22 28.73 18.58
C LYS A 295 -29.26 28.05 17.59
N ASN A 296 -28.19 28.75 17.25
CA ASN A 296 -26.99 28.22 16.59
C ASN A 296 -26.38 27.02 17.35
N GLU A 297 -26.82 25.80 17.01
CA GLU A 297 -26.02 24.59 17.20
C GLU A 297 -25.05 24.49 16.03
N LYS A 298 -23.74 24.40 16.34
CA LYS A 298 -22.67 24.19 15.36
C LYS A 298 -22.98 22.95 14.53
N THR A 299 -22.94 23.09 13.21
CA THR A 299 -23.10 21.99 12.27
C THR A 299 -21.78 21.23 12.10
N ASN A 300 -21.84 19.92 11.89
CA ASN A 300 -20.71 19.00 11.82
C ASN A 300 -19.74 19.19 10.62
N ASN A 301 -19.76 20.34 9.94
CA ASN A 301 -18.90 20.67 8.81
C ASN A 301 -17.94 21.84 9.07
N ASP A 302 -17.82 22.31 10.31
CA ASP A 302 -16.81 23.32 10.65
C ASP A 302 -15.39 22.70 10.64
N PRO A 303 -14.39 23.36 10.03
CA PRO A 303 -13.01 22.91 10.06
C PRO A 303 -12.51 22.80 11.51
N VAL A 304 -11.99 21.63 11.88
CA VAL A 304 -11.44 21.36 13.22
C VAL A 304 -10.25 22.29 13.47
N LEU A 305 -10.35 23.10 14.53
CA LEU A 305 -9.27 24.00 14.91
C LEU A 305 -8.16 23.23 15.63
N MET A 306 -6.91 23.68 15.48
CA MET A 306 -5.75 23.07 16.15
C MET A 306 -5.90 23.06 17.69
N SER A 307 -6.70 23.97 18.25
CA SER A 307 -7.06 24.00 19.68
C SER A 307 -7.96 22.85 20.12
N ASP A 308 -8.73 22.26 19.21
CA ASP A 308 -9.60 21.12 19.51
C ASP A 308 -8.79 19.82 19.54
N ILE A 309 -7.72 19.72 18.76
CA ILE A 309 -6.79 18.56 18.68
C ILE A 309 -6.02 18.32 19.99
N LEU A 310 -5.71 19.40 20.71
CA LEU A 310 -4.90 19.36 21.93
C LEU A 310 -5.68 18.95 23.18
N ARG A 311 -7.00 18.69 23.06
CA ARG A 311 -7.79 18.27 24.21
C ARG A 311 -7.54 16.78 24.52
N PRO A 312 -7.42 16.39 25.80
CA PRO A 312 -7.20 14.99 26.18
C PRO A 312 -8.29 14.02 25.72
N ASP A 313 -9.49 14.53 25.43
CA ASP A 313 -10.66 13.83 24.92
C ASP A 313 -10.83 13.97 23.40
N PHE A 314 -9.87 14.59 22.71
CA PHE A 314 -9.91 14.72 21.26
C PHE A 314 -9.77 13.35 20.59
N LYS A 315 -10.86 12.90 19.97
CA LYS A 315 -10.86 11.75 19.09
C LYS A 315 -10.75 12.23 17.65
N ILE A 316 -9.79 11.69 16.90
CA ILE A 316 -9.78 11.84 15.45
C ILE A 316 -11.07 11.19 14.95
N GLN A 317 -12.04 12.00 14.54
CA GLN A 317 -13.12 11.50 13.69
C GLN A 317 -12.51 11.33 12.30
N THR A 318 -11.80 10.23 12.07
CA THR A 318 -11.80 9.72 10.70
C THR A 318 -13.27 9.41 10.41
N GLU A 319 -13.82 9.91 9.31
CA GLU A 319 -15.16 9.47 8.88
C GLU A 319 -15.18 7.99 8.45
N ASP A 320 -14.16 7.22 8.83
CA ASP A 320 -14.14 5.78 8.69
C ASP A 320 -15.17 5.25 9.69
N GLY A 321 -16.25 4.68 9.17
CA GLY A 321 -17.41 4.28 9.98
C GLY A 321 -17.08 3.48 11.25
N THR A 322 -18.04 3.43 12.16
CA THR A 322 -17.82 2.73 13.43
C THR A 322 -18.18 1.25 13.33
N ILE A 323 -17.58 0.44 14.19
CA ILE A 323 -18.09 -0.90 14.50
C ILE A 323 -18.75 -0.89 15.88
N GLN A 324 -19.86 -1.61 16.00
CA GLN A 324 -20.47 -1.89 17.30
C GLN A 324 -19.82 -3.14 17.89
N LYS A 325 -19.03 -2.98 18.97
CA LYS A 325 -18.50 -4.10 19.74
C LYS A 325 -19.25 -4.21 21.06
N LYS A 326 -19.54 -5.43 21.49
CA LYS A 326 -20.05 -5.69 22.84
C LYS A 326 -18.86 -5.73 23.79
N GLU A 327 -18.87 -4.89 24.80
CA GLU A 327 -17.89 -4.91 25.90
C GLU A 327 -18.62 -5.04 27.23
N VAL A 328 -18.02 -5.80 28.14
CA VAL A 328 -18.53 -5.92 29.51
C VAL A 328 -17.94 -4.79 30.32
N ILE A 329 -18.76 -3.78 30.62
CA ILE A 329 -18.37 -2.65 31.46
C ILE A 329 -19.17 -2.79 32.76
N ASN A 330 -18.47 -2.93 33.89
CA ASN A 330 -19.07 -3.12 35.21
C ASN A 330 -20.04 -4.31 35.30
N GLY A 331 -19.77 -5.40 34.59
CA GLY A 331 -20.60 -6.62 34.60
C GLY A 331 -21.83 -6.56 33.69
N GLU A 332 -22.08 -5.45 33.00
CA GLU A 332 -23.16 -5.30 32.00
C GLU A 332 -22.60 -5.28 30.57
N GLU A 333 -23.23 -6.02 29.65
CA GLU A 333 -22.92 -5.91 28.22
C GLU A 333 -23.37 -4.54 27.69
N LYS A 334 -22.42 -3.66 27.38
CA LYS A 334 -22.68 -2.40 26.69
C LYS A 334 -22.14 -2.46 25.26
N LYS A 335 -22.90 -1.87 24.33
CA LYS A 335 -22.44 -1.67 22.95
C LYS A 335 -21.58 -0.41 22.92
N VAL A 336 -20.32 -0.56 22.53
CA VAL A 336 -19.37 0.54 22.38
C VAL A 336 -19.05 0.69 20.89
N GLU A 337 -19.10 1.93 20.41
CA GLU A 337 -18.66 2.28 19.06
C GLU A 337 -17.15 2.54 19.08
N LYS A 338 -16.41 1.83 18.22
CA LYS A 338 -14.98 2.06 18.01
C LYS A 338 -14.70 2.47 16.58
N THR A 339 -13.73 3.35 16.40
CA THR A 339 -13.20 3.70 15.07
C THR A 339 -12.44 2.53 14.49
N VAL A 340 -12.55 2.37 13.16
CA VAL A 340 -11.97 1.24 12.44
C VAL A 340 -11.32 1.71 11.16
N ARG A 341 -10.12 1.18 10.90
CA ARG A 341 -9.38 1.40 9.67
C ARG A 341 -9.30 0.10 8.89
N PHE A 342 -9.40 0.19 7.56
CA PHE A 342 -9.26 -0.95 6.66
C PHE A 342 -8.10 -0.74 5.70
N GLU A 343 -7.34 -1.81 5.47
CA GLU A 343 -6.28 -1.86 4.45
C GLU A 343 -6.63 -2.90 3.37
N GLY A 344 -6.39 -2.54 2.11
CA GLY A 344 -6.54 -3.44 0.96
C GLY A 344 -5.46 -4.53 0.92
N LEU A 345 -5.70 -5.60 0.16
CA LEU A 345 -4.74 -6.70 0.01
C LEU A 345 -3.59 -6.41 -0.96
N ILE A 346 -3.82 -5.50 -1.90
CA ILE A 346 -2.97 -5.16 -3.05
C ILE A 346 -3.01 -3.65 -3.28
N ASP A 347 -1.95 -3.14 -3.88
CA ASP A 347 -1.85 -1.73 -4.28
C ASP A 347 -2.65 -1.44 -5.54
N PHE A 348 -2.89 -0.16 -5.81
CA PHE A 348 -3.72 0.28 -6.92
C PHE A 348 -3.16 -0.14 -8.30
N SER A 349 -1.84 -0.17 -8.47
CA SER A 349 -1.19 -0.61 -9.72
C SER A 349 -1.53 -2.07 -10.06
N TYR A 350 -1.46 -2.96 -9.08
CA TYR A 350 -1.87 -4.37 -9.24
C TYR A 350 -3.38 -4.49 -9.43
N PHE A 351 -4.17 -3.69 -8.71
CA PHE A 351 -5.61 -3.67 -8.87
C PHE A 351 -6.01 -3.32 -10.31
N LEU A 352 -5.38 -2.33 -10.94
CA LEU A 352 -5.61 -2.00 -12.35
C LEU A 352 -5.32 -3.17 -13.30
N LEU A 353 -4.31 -4.01 -13.01
CA LEU A 353 -4.04 -5.22 -13.81
C LEU A 353 -5.14 -6.28 -13.65
N HIS A 354 -5.67 -6.47 -12.44
CA HIS A 354 -6.82 -7.34 -12.22
C HIS A 354 -8.05 -6.83 -12.98
N VAL A 355 -8.36 -5.54 -12.86
CA VAL A 355 -9.49 -4.90 -13.54
C VAL A 355 -9.35 -5.01 -15.05
N LEU A 356 -8.15 -4.83 -15.61
CA LEU A 356 -7.91 -4.99 -17.04
C LEU A 356 -8.23 -6.40 -17.53
N LYS A 357 -7.88 -7.44 -16.77
CA LYS A 357 -8.24 -8.83 -17.09
C LYS A 357 -9.75 -9.08 -17.00
N VAL A 358 -10.42 -8.48 -16.00
CA VAL A 358 -11.87 -8.55 -15.87
C VAL A 358 -12.55 -7.87 -17.07
N TYR A 359 -12.09 -6.68 -17.43
CA TYR A 359 -12.56 -5.93 -18.60
C TYR A 359 -12.41 -6.74 -19.90
N GLN A 360 -11.23 -7.34 -20.13
CA GLN A 360 -10.99 -8.21 -21.30
C GLN A 360 -11.95 -9.41 -21.32
N LYS A 361 -12.24 -10.00 -20.16
CA LYS A 361 -13.19 -11.12 -20.07
C LYS A 361 -14.61 -10.72 -20.45
N GLU A 362 -15.07 -9.55 -20.00
CA GLU A 362 -16.42 -9.06 -20.28
C GLU A 362 -16.56 -8.60 -21.73
N GLU A 363 -15.59 -7.87 -22.29
CA GLU A 363 -15.68 -7.33 -23.66
C GLU A 363 -15.31 -8.36 -24.74
N TYR A 364 -14.33 -9.23 -24.49
CA TYR A 364 -13.78 -10.13 -25.51
C TYR A 364 -14.02 -11.63 -25.22
N GLY A 365 -14.65 -11.97 -24.09
CA GLY A 365 -14.94 -13.36 -23.70
C GLY A 365 -13.71 -14.19 -23.31
N SER A 366 -12.50 -13.64 -23.42
CA SER A 366 -11.22 -14.31 -23.14
C SER A 366 -10.29 -13.42 -22.32
N VAL A 367 -9.38 -14.04 -21.56
CA VAL A 367 -8.37 -13.34 -20.75
C VAL A 367 -7.00 -13.76 -21.26
N ALA A 368 -6.08 -12.83 -21.39
CA ALA A 368 -4.69 -13.15 -21.72
C ALA A 368 -4.12 -14.14 -20.69
N ASN A 369 -3.59 -15.27 -21.16
CA ASN A 369 -3.01 -16.30 -20.32
C ASN A 369 -1.60 -15.87 -19.84
N GLU A 370 -1.59 -15.00 -18.84
CA GLU A 370 -0.36 -14.45 -18.28
C GLU A 370 0.00 -15.13 -16.96
N ARG A 371 1.24 -15.61 -16.87
CA ARG A 371 1.77 -16.24 -15.64
C ARG A 371 1.88 -15.26 -14.47
N LEU A 372 2.21 -13.99 -14.71
CA LEU A 372 2.47 -12.99 -13.67
C LEU A 372 1.75 -11.67 -13.96
N LEU A 373 1.30 -10.99 -12.91
CA LEU A 373 0.82 -9.61 -12.92
C LEU A 373 2.03 -8.70 -12.65
N ASP A 374 2.58 -8.09 -13.69
CA ASP A 374 3.79 -7.27 -13.58
C ASP A 374 3.44 -5.79 -13.75
N ASP A 375 3.43 -5.05 -12.64
CA ASP A 375 3.15 -3.62 -12.55
C ASP A 375 4.10 -2.77 -13.42
N LYS A 376 5.35 -3.20 -13.57
CA LYS A 376 6.32 -2.57 -14.49
C LYS A 376 5.87 -2.57 -15.95
N LYS A 377 4.97 -3.49 -16.34
CA LYS A 377 4.40 -3.59 -17.69
C LYS A 377 3.00 -2.99 -17.78
N LEU A 378 2.55 -2.26 -16.75
CA LEU A 378 1.19 -1.69 -16.68
C LEU A 378 0.87 -0.85 -17.93
N LEU A 379 1.73 0.11 -18.27
CA LEU A 379 1.48 1.00 -19.41
C LEU A 379 1.44 0.26 -20.74
N ASP A 380 2.29 -0.76 -20.93
CA ASP A 380 2.34 -1.56 -22.15
C ASP A 380 1.07 -2.42 -22.30
N ARG A 381 0.61 -3.04 -21.22
CA ARG A 381 -0.61 -3.87 -21.23
C ARG A 381 -1.85 -3.06 -21.56
N PHE A 382 -1.97 -1.85 -21.00
CA PHE A 382 -3.07 -0.96 -21.36
C PHE A 382 -2.95 -0.51 -22.81
N LYS A 383 -1.74 -0.24 -23.30
CA LYS A 383 -1.50 0.10 -24.69
C LYS A 383 -1.97 -0.99 -25.64
N ASP A 384 -1.67 -2.25 -25.34
CA ASP A 384 -2.13 -3.39 -26.14
C ASP A 384 -3.66 -3.50 -26.10
N ALA A 385 -4.28 -3.33 -24.91
CA ALA A 385 -5.72 -3.45 -24.75
C ALA A 385 -6.53 -2.44 -25.58
N TYR A 386 -6.25 -1.13 -25.46
CA TYR A 386 -7.00 -0.13 -26.25
C TYR A 386 -6.59 -0.09 -27.74
N SER A 387 -5.50 -0.76 -28.11
CA SER A 387 -5.13 -0.95 -29.53
C SER A 387 -5.93 -2.09 -30.19
N GLN A 388 -6.38 -3.07 -29.41
CA GLN A 388 -7.22 -4.18 -29.87
C GLN A 388 -8.70 -3.78 -30.07
N GLU A 389 -9.21 -2.75 -29.37
CA GLU A 389 -10.60 -2.28 -29.46
C GLU A 389 -10.93 -1.49 -30.75
N GLY A 390 -10.34 -1.86 -31.89
CA GLY A 390 -10.65 -1.24 -33.20
C GLY A 390 -10.35 0.26 -33.31
N GLY A 391 -9.70 0.86 -32.31
CA GLY A 391 -9.30 2.26 -32.29
C GLY A 391 -10.24 3.24 -31.56
N ASP A 392 -11.37 2.80 -31.00
CA ASP A 392 -12.28 3.68 -30.23
C ASP A 392 -11.77 3.89 -28.78
N LYS A 393 -10.70 4.66 -28.68
CA LYS A 393 -10.04 5.01 -27.42
C LYS A 393 -10.95 5.77 -26.43
N PRO A 394 -11.83 6.70 -26.86
CA PRO A 394 -12.81 7.30 -25.96
C PRO A 394 -13.76 6.28 -25.32
N SER A 395 -14.31 5.33 -26.12
CA SER A 395 -15.16 4.24 -25.59
C SER A 395 -14.39 3.38 -24.59
N PHE A 396 -13.16 2.98 -24.92
CA PHE A 396 -12.29 2.23 -24.03
C PHE A 396 -12.19 2.89 -22.65
N SER A 397 -11.81 4.18 -22.61
CA SER A 397 -11.63 4.91 -21.36
C SER A 397 -12.88 4.95 -20.49
N LYS A 398 -14.06 5.17 -21.12
CA LYS A 398 -15.34 5.22 -20.42
C LYS A 398 -15.72 3.86 -19.84
N LYS A 399 -15.71 2.81 -20.67
CA LYS A 399 -16.05 1.46 -20.21
C LYS A 399 -15.07 0.95 -19.16
N PHE A 400 -13.78 1.20 -19.34
CA PHE A 400 -12.75 0.78 -18.40
C PHE A 400 -12.94 1.43 -17.02
N VAL A 401 -13.17 2.74 -16.94
CA VAL A 401 -13.33 3.40 -15.63
C VAL A 401 -14.61 2.98 -14.91
N LEU A 402 -15.68 2.65 -15.65
CA LEU A 402 -16.87 2.03 -15.05
C LEU A 402 -16.59 0.61 -14.55
N CYS A 403 -15.85 -0.20 -15.33
CA CYS A 403 -15.38 -1.50 -14.89
C CYS A 403 -14.52 -1.40 -13.63
N LEU A 404 -13.64 -0.39 -13.55
CA LEU A 404 -12.81 -0.10 -12.37
C LEU A 404 -13.67 0.14 -11.12
N LEU A 405 -14.68 1.03 -11.23
CA LEU A 405 -15.59 1.33 -10.12
C LEU A 405 -16.37 0.10 -9.66
N ARG A 406 -16.93 -0.67 -10.60
CA ARG A 406 -17.71 -1.88 -10.32
C ARG A 406 -16.84 -2.95 -9.65
N CYS A 407 -15.65 -3.21 -10.19
CA CYS A 407 -14.68 -4.10 -9.57
C CYS A 407 -14.27 -3.64 -8.18
N ARG A 408 -14.09 -2.32 -7.97
CA ARG A 408 -13.68 -1.81 -6.66
C ARG A 408 -14.77 -1.99 -5.62
N PHE A 409 -16.02 -1.72 -5.99
CA PHE A 409 -17.17 -1.98 -5.13
C PHE A 409 -17.28 -3.47 -4.75
N LEU A 410 -17.13 -4.38 -5.72
CA LEU A 410 -17.14 -5.82 -5.46
C LEU A 410 -15.98 -6.26 -4.57
N MET A 411 -14.78 -5.70 -4.80
CA MET A 411 -13.60 -5.99 -3.99
C MET A 411 -13.83 -5.57 -2.54
N ASP A 412 -14.32 -4.36 -2.30
CA ASP A 412 -14.55 -3.85 -0.95
C ASP A 412 -15.65 -4.64 -0.21
N LYS A 413 -16.60 -5.24 -0.93
CA LYS A 413 -17.71 -6.00 -0.35
C LYS A 413 -17.43 -7.49 -0.15
N TYR A 414 -16.76 -8.14 -1.11
CA TYR A 414 -16.66 -9.61 -1.19
C TYR A 414 -15.24 -10.17 -1.07
N ILE A 415 -14.21 -9.32 -1.03
CA ILE A 415 -12.81 -9.76 -0.87
C ILE A 415 -12.32 -9.36 0.51
N VAL A 416 -11.67 -10.29 1.21
CA VAL A 416 -11.14 -10.08 2.56
C VAL A 416 -10.17 -8.89 2.63
N ARG A 417 -10.16 -8.19 3.76
CA ARG A 417 -9.29 -7.05 4.05
C ARG A 417 -8.65 -7.19 5.43
N ARG A 418 -7.69 -6.30 5.74
CA ARG A 418 -7.16 -6.15 7.10
C ARG A 418 -7.92 -5.06 7.82
N GLU A 419 -8.46 -5.40 8.98
CA GLU A 419 -9.19 -4.49 9.86
C GLU A 419 -8.35 -4.16 11.08
N PHE A 420 -8.25 -2.87 11.40
CA PHE A 420 -7.55 -2.36 12.57
C PHE A 420 -8.54 -1.57 13.41
N ILE A 421 -8.73 -2.01 14.64
CA ILE A 421 -9.60 -1.35 15.61
C ILE A 421 -8.73 -0.42 16.47
N GLU A 422 -9.28 0.70 16.95
CA GLU A 422 -8.60 1.61 17.88
C GLU A 422 -7.82 0.86 18.99
N GLY A 423 -6.49 1.02 18.99
CA GLY A 423 -5.57 0.38 19.94
C GLY A 423 -4.98 -0.98 19.50
N ASP A 424 -5.37 -1.51 18.34
CA ASP A 424 -4.86 -2.75 17.75
C ASP A 424 -3.99 -2.47 16.53
N ASN A 425 -2.71 -2.85 16.61
CA ASN A 425 -1.72 -2.68 15.54
C ASN A 425 -1.52 -3.95 14.70
N ASP A 426 -1.96 -5.12 15.17
CA ASP A 426 -1.73 -6.39 14.47
C ASP A 426 -2.76 -6.58 13.36
N GLY A 427 -3.99 -6.12 13.62
CA GLY A 427 -5.12 -6.19 12.70
C GLY A 427 -5.66 -7.60 12.52
N GLU A 428 -6.90 -7.71 12.02
CA GLU A 428 -7.58 -8.98 11.82
C GLU A 428 -8.09 -9.13 10.38
N TRP A 429 -8.26 -10.37 9.92
CA TRP A 429 -8.94 -10.62 8.65
C TRP A 429 -10.42 -10.28 8.77
N SER A 430 -10.92 -9.48 7.85
CA SER A 430 -12.30 -8.99 7.89
C SER A 430 -12.96 -9.10 6.52
N LEU A 431 -14.22 -9.53 6.54
CA LEU A 431 -15.11 -9.59 5.38
C LEU A 431 -16.44 -8.94 5.76
N LYS A 432 -16.47 -7.62 5.60
CA LYS A 432 -17.58 -6.76 5.99
C LYS A 432 -18.05 -5.97 4.78
N GLU A 433 -19.26 -5.45 4.89
CA GLU A 433 -19.80 -4.47 3.96
C GLU A 433 -20.11 -3.16 4.69
N LEU A 434 -20.03 -2.07 3.93
CA LEU A 434 -20.46 -0.76 4.38
C LEU A 434 -21.98 -0.66 4.36
N GLN A 435 -22.55 -0.18 5.46
CA GLN A 435 -23.95 0.23 5.54
C GLN A 435 -24.07 1.61 6.14
N VAL A 436 -25.27 2.19 6.02
CA VAL A 436 -25.54 3.56 6.46
C VAL A 436 -26.83 3.61 7.24
N SER A 437 -26.79 4.33 8.37
CA SER A 437 -27.96 4.59 9.21
C SER A 437 -28.23 6.10 9.29
N GLY A 438 -29.48 6.48 9.57
CA GLY A 438 -29.89 7.88 9.76
C GLY A 438 -30.54 8.54 8.53
N GLU A 439 -31.15 9.71 8.77
CA GLU A 439 -31.86 10.50 7.76
C GLU A 439 -30.90 11.26 6.81
N LYS A 440 -31.42 11.70 5.65
CA LYS A 440 -30.64 12.45 4.64
C LYS A 440 -29.95 13.65 5.30
N GLY A 441 -28.61 13.72 5.18
CA GLY A 441 -27.77 14.77 5.75
C GLY A 441 -27.16 14.48 7.13
N LYS A 442 -27.62 13.45 7.86
CA LYS A 442 -27.05 13.00 9.16
C LYS A 442 -26.65 11.53 9.15
N ARG A 443 -26.31 11.02 7.97
CA ARG A 443 -26.00 9.61 7.73
C ARG A 443 -24.70 9.19 8.42
N LYS A 444 -24.76 8.11 9.19
CA LYS A 444 -23.60 7.51 9.88
C LYS A 444 -23.23 6.17 9.23
N PRO A 445 -22.01 6.05 8.68
CA PRO A 445 -21.51 4.79 8.14
C PRO A 445 -21.18 3.80 9.28
N TYR A 446 -21.51 2.53 9.07
CA TYR A 446 -21.13 1.43 9.95
C TYR A 446 -20.85 0.17 9.14
N TYR A 447 -20.15 -0.79 9.74
CA TYR A 447 -19.73 -2.02 9.06
C TYR A 447 -20.36 -3.27 9.69
N ILE A 448 -20.90 -4.14 8.84
CA ILE A 448 -21.45 -5.44 9.24
C ILE A 448 -20.83 -6.57 8.42
N LYS A 449 -20.94 -7.82 8.87
CA LYS A 449 -20.53 -8.97 8.03
C LYS A 449 -21.25 -8.90 6.70
N THR A 450 -20.52 -9.11 5.60
CA THR A 450 -21.11 -9.20 4.26
C THR A 450 -22.17 -10.29 4.24
N THR A 451 -23.39 -9.94 3.84
CA THR A 451 -24.52 -10.87 3.65
C THR A 451 -25.15 -10.65 2.27
N LEU A 452 -25.79 -11.68 1.73
CA LEU A 452 -26.59 -11.60 0.50
C LEU A 452 -28.08 -11.80 0.82
N ASP A 453 -28.37 -12.69 1.77
CA ASP A 453 -29.69 -12.91 2.34
C ASP A 453 -29.60 -12.83 3.88
N VAL A 454 -30.58 -12.22 4.54
CA VAL A 454 -30.54 -11.84 5.97
C VAL A 454 -30.63 -13.05 6.94
N ASN A 455 -30.30 -14.25 6.48
CA ASN A 455 -30.49 -15.51 7.20
C ASN A 455 -29.24 -15.94 8.00
N LYS A 456 -29.42 -16.75 9.05
CA LYS A 456 -28.31 -17.25 9.90
C LYS A 456 -27.26 -18.07 9.14
N GLU A 457 -27.62 -18.69 8.01
CA GLU A 457 -26.68 -19.48 7.22
C GLU A 457 -25.61 -18.62 6.54
N ASP A 458 -25.94 -17.38 6.16
CA ASP A 458 -25.00 -16.45 5.51
C ASP A 458 -23.81 -16.12 6.41
N ALA A 459 -24.01 -16.05 7.73
CA ALA A 459 -22.92 -15.82 8.67
C ALA A 459 -21.85 -16.91 8.61
N LYS A 460 -22.27 -18.18 8.45
CA LYS A 460 -21.36 -19.32 8.30
C LYS A 460 -20.61 -19.27 6.98
N TYR A 461 -21.29 -18.94 5.88
CA TYR A 461 -20.65 -18.85 4.57
C TYR A 461 -19.72 -17.64 4.47
N ASN A 462 -20.04 -16.53 5.14
CA ASN A 462 -19.13 -15.39 5.31
C ASN A 462 -17.84 -15.82 6.04
N ASP A 463 -17.94 -16.57 7.15
CA ASP A 463 -16.75 -17.07 7.85
C ASP A 463 -15.95 -18.06 6.98
N ASN A 464 -16.62 -18.94 6.22
CA ASN A 464 -15.95 -19.83 5.26
C ASN A 464 -15.20 -19.04 4.17
N LEU A 465 -15.82 -18.01 3.60
CA LEU A 465 -15.21 -17.13 2.59
C LEU A 465 -14.01 -16.40 3.17
N LYS A 466 -14.17 -15.75 4.32
CA LYS A 466 -13.12 -15.05 5.03
C LYS A 466 -11.92 -15.97 5.27
N MET A 467 -12.15 -17.18 5.79
CA MET A 467 -11.07 -18.14 6.07
C MET A 467 -10.40 -18.66 4.80
N MET A 468 -11.17 -18.99 3.76
CA MET A 468 -10.61 -19.51 2.51
C MET A 468 -9.84 -18.43 1.73
N GLN A 469 -10.35 -17.20 1.66
CA GLN A 469 -9.63 -16.06 1.06
C GLN A 469 -8.38 -15.70 1.88
N SER A 470 -8.44 -15.77 3.21
CA SER A 470 -7.25 -15.58 4.05
C SER A 470 -6.19 -16.65 3.76
N ALA A 471 -6.60 -17.92 3.61
CA ALA A 471 -5.72 -19.01 3.21
C ALA A 471 -5.09 -18.79 1.83
N LEU A 472 -5.87 -18.33 0.83
CA LEU A 472 -5.35 -17.96 -0.49
C LEU A 472 -4.35 -16.81 -0.39
N ARG A 473 -4.66 -15.75 0.38
CA ARG A 473 -3.80 -14.59 0.57
C ARG A 473 -2.45 -14.93 1.20
N VAL A 474 -2.42 -15.82 2.19
CA VAL A 474 -1.15 -16.24 2.83
C VAL A 474 -0.41 -17.31 2.01
N SER A 475 -1.10 -18.02 1.12
CA SER A 475 -0.46 -18.97 0.18
C SER A 475 0.24 -18.25 -0.97
N TYR A 476 -0.37 -17.19 -1.50
CA TYR A 476 0.14 -16.38 -2.60
C TYR A 476 0.71 -15.07 -2.05
N THR A 477 1.94 -15.11 -1.56
CA THR A 477 2.53 -13.98 -0.81
C THR A 477 2.83 -12.76 -1.67
N SER A 478 3.15 -12.96 -2.95
CA SER A 478 3.42 -11.88 -3.91
C SER A 478 2.14 -11.46 -4.66
N PRO A 479 1.83 -10.15 -4.75
CA PRO A 479 0.73 -9.63 -5.58
C PRO A 479 0.79 -10.10 -7.04
N LYS A 480 2.01 -10.38 -7.55
CA LYS A 480 2.24 -10.83 -8.94
C LYS A 480 1.56 -12.16 -9.29
N VAL A 481 1.21 -12.98 -8.29
CA VAL A 481 0.63 -14.31 -8.48
C VAL A 481 -0.77 -14.46 -7.89
N MET A 482 -1.38 -13.38 -7.40
CA MET A 482 -2.72 -13.41 -6.78
C MET A 482 -3.88 -13.49 -7.79
N HIS A 483 -3.75 -14.33 -8.82
CA HIS A 483 -4.78 -14.45 -9.87
C HIS A 483 -6.14 -14.92 -9.34
N TRP A 484 -6.20 -15.49 -8.14
CA TRP A 484 -7.45 -15.82 -7.46
C TRP A 484 -8.38 -14.60 -7.28
N ILE A 485 -7.83 -13.40 -7.08
CA ILE A 485 -8.62 -12.15 -7.00
C ILE A 485 -9.29 -11.89 -8.36
N THR A 486 -8.56 -12.07 -9.47
CA THR A 486 -9.12 -11.94 -10.83
C THR A 486 -10.26 -12.93 -11.03
N ASP A 487 -10.07 -14.20 -10.66
CA ASP A 487 -11.06 -15.25 -10.85
C ASP A 487 -12.35 -14.99 -10.07
N GLU A 488 -12.23 -14.48 -8.84
CA GLU A 488 -13.38 -14.09 -8.02
C GLU A 488 -14.08 -12.86 -8.60
N LEU A 489 -13.35 -11.81 -8.99
CA LEU A 489 -13.94 -10.61 -9.61
C LEU A 489 -14.65 -10.93 -10.93
N ILE A 490 -14.08 -11.79 -11.78
CA ILE A 490 -14.75 -12.26 -13.01
C ILE A 490 -16.05 -13.01 -12.66
N TRP A 491 -16.02 -13.86 -11.63
CA TRP A 491 -17.20 -14.63 -11.24
C TRP A 491 -18.31 -13.74 -10.68
N LEU A 492 -17.95 -12.73 -9.87
CA LEU A 492 -18.85 -11.76 -9.26
C LEU A 492 -19.44 -10.80 -10.31
N MET A 493 -18.61 -10.21 -11.18
CA MET A 493 -19.04 -9.28 -12.24
C MET A 493 -20.10 -9.86 -13.17
N LYS A 494 -20.03 -11.17 -13.46
CA LYS A 494 -21.03 -11.85 -14.30
C LYS A 494 -22.40 -11.96 -13.66
N ARG A 495 -22.47 -11.95 -12.32
CA ARG A 495 -23.68 -12.25 -11.55
C ARG A 495 -24.26 -11.00 -10.92
N GLU A 496 -23.43 -10.12 -10.36
CA GLU A 496 -23.90 -8.89 -9.73
C GLU A 496 -24.64 -8.01 -10.75
N GLY A 497 -25.96 -7.85 -10.58
CA GLY A 497 -26.84 -7.09 -11.48
C GLY A 497 -27.47 -7.89 -12.63
N LYS A 498 -27.13 -9.17 -12.83
CA LYS A 498 -27.69 -10.05 -13.88
C LYS A 498 -28.38 -11.28 -13.30
N GLU A 499 -27.71 -12.00 -12.40
CA GLU A 499 -28.17 -13.25 -11.78
C GLU A 499 -28.00 -13.18 -10.26
N ARG A 500 -29.06 -13.46 -9.50
CA ARG A 500 -28.96 -13.54 -8.04
C ARG A 500 -28.18 -14.79 -7.65
N PHE A 501 -27.16 -14.66 -6.81
CA PHE A 501 -26.40 -15.76 -6.24
C PHE A 501 -26.38 -15.68 -4.71
N THR A 502 -25.97 -16.77 -4.08
CA THR A 502 -25.88 -16.91 -2.61
C THR A 502 -24.43 -16.87 -2.13
N LEU A 503 -24.22 -16.51 -0.86
CA LEU A 503 -22.87 -16.56 -0.27
C LEU A 503 -22.30 -17.98 -0.25
N LYS A 504 -23.18 -18.99 -0.21
CA LYS A 504 -22.79 -20.39 -0.33
C LYS A 504 -22.14 -20.69 -1.68
N GLU A 505 -22.79 -20.32 -2.78
CA GLU A 505 -22.26 -20.57 -4.13
C GLU A 505 -20.93 -19.84 -4.33
N PHE A 506 -20.80 -18.62 -3.80
CA PHE A 506 -19.54 -17.89 -3.84
C PHE A 506 -18.45 -18.57 -2.99
N ALA A 507 -18.78 -19.02 -1.77
CA ALA A 507 -17.85 -19.77 -0.92
C ALA A 507 -17.35 -21.06 -1.59
N GLU A 508 -18.24 -21.81 -2.24
CA GLU A 508 -17.91 -23.01 -3.01
C GLU A 508 -17.04 -22.68 -4.22
N LYS A 509 -17.32 -21.57 -4.91
CA LYS A 509 -16.47 -21.09 -6.00
C LYS A 509 -15.07 -20.69 -5.52
N THR A 510 -14.95 -20.00 -4.39
CA THR A 510 -13.65 -19.64 -3.80
C THR A 510 -12.87 -20.89 -3.41
N GLU A 511 -13.52 -21.85 -2.75
CA GLU A 511 -12.90 -23.13 -2.39
C GLU A 511 -12.42 -23.91 -3.62
N SER A 512 -13.16 -23.87 -4.74
CA SER A 512 -12.75 -24.51 -6.00
C SER A 512 -11.39 -24.02 -6.53
N ILE A 513 -11.00 -22.78 -6.23
CA ILE A 513 -9.69 -22.23 -6.62
C ILE A 513 -8.58 -22.98 -5.89
N ALA A 514 -8.74 -23.18 -4.56
CA ALA A 514 -7.79 -23.93 -3.76
C ALA A 514 -7.76 -25.42 -4.18
N ILE A 515 -8.92 -26.03 -4.43
CA ILE A 515 -9.03 -27.41 -4.92
C ILE A 515 -8.25 -27.59 -6.22
N ASN A 516 -8.48 -26.74 -7.22
CA ASN A 516 -7.81 -26.82 -8.51
C ASN A 516 -6.31 -26.59 -8.38
N ALA A 517 -5.88 -25.68 -7.51
CA ALA A 517 -4.47 -25.46 -7.22
C ALA A 517 -3.82 -26.70 -6.59
N VAL A 518 -4.46 -27.35 -5.61
CA VAL A 518 -3.93 -28.58 -4.99
C VAL A 518 -3.90 -29.75 -5.98
N LYS A 519 -4.92 -29.92 -6.82
CA LYS A 519 -4.91 -30.93 -7.88
C LYS A 519 -3.68 -30.80 -8.80
N THR A 520 -3.53 -29.62 -9.39
CA THR A 520 -2.53 -29.37 -10.45
C THR A 520 -1.11 -29.23 -9.90
N SER A 521 -0.95 -28.59 -8.74
CA SER A 521 0.37 -28.31 -8.19
C SER A 521 0.92 -29.39 -7.26
N PHE A 522 0.07 -30.31 -6.78
CA PHE A 522 0.46 -31.36 -5.83
C PHE A 522 0.07 -32.76 -6.31
N PHE A 523 -1.23 -33.08 -6.42
CA PHE A 523 -1.67 -34.45 -6.76
C PHE A 523 -1.16 -34.93 -8.12
N GLU A 524 -1.34 -34.14 -9.18
CA GLU A 524 -0.87 -34.48 -10.53
C GLU A 524 0.65 -34.67 -10.58
N LYS A 525 1.42 -34.01 -9.71
CA LYS A 525 2.88 -34.14 -9.63
C LYS A 525 3.35 -35.30 -8.76
N CYS A 526 2.52 -35.78 -7.84
CA CYS A 526 2.83 -36.89 -6.94
C CYS A 526 2.45 -38.27 -7.52
N ILE A 527 1.77 -38.28 -8.66
CA ILE A 527 1.42 -39.49 -9.40
C ILE A 527 2.56 -39.82 -10.37
N ALA A 528 3.22 -40.96 -10.16
CA ALA A 528 4.20 -41.52 -11.10
C ALA A 528 3.70 -42.84 -11.66
N LYS A 529 3.90 -43.07 -12.96
CA LYS A 529 3.69 -44.40 -13.58
C LYS A 529 4.92 -45.26 -13.33
N SER A 530 4.73 -46.46 -12.78
CA SER A 530 5.81 -47.44 -12.66
C SER A 530 6.18 -48.04 -14.02
N GLN A 531 7.27 -48.82 -14.06
CA GLN A 531 7.64 -49.63 -15.24
C GLN A 531 6.63 -50.76 -15.55
N THR A 532 5.68 -51.03 -14.65
CA THR A 532 4.66 -52.08 -14.74
C THR A 532 3.25 -51.53 -14.97
N ASP A 533 3.11 -50.26 -15.37
CA ASP A 533 1.83 -49.52 -15.50
C ASP A 533 1.01 -49.41 -14.20
N GLU A 534 1.59 -49.73 -13.03
CA GLU A 534 0.99 -49.45 -11.73
C GLU A 534 1.14 -47.97 -11.35
N ILE A 535 0.05 -47.37 -10.89
CA ILE A 535 0.05 -45.99 -10.38
C ILE A 535 0.67 -46.00 -8.98
N ILE A 536 1.86 -45.39 -8.86
CA ILE A 536 2.51 -45.18 -7.55
C ILE A 536 2.24 -43.75 -7.12
N GLU A 537 1.54 -43.60 -6.01
CA GLU A 537 1.33 -42.30 -5.36
C GLU A 537 2.44 -42.07 -4.33
N LYS A 538 3.28 -41.05 -4.56
CA LYS A 538 4.36 -40.69 -3.64
C LYS A 538 4.28 -39.22 -3.26
N TYR A 539 3.82 -38.94 -2.05
CA TYR A 539 3.61 -37.59 -1.52
C TYR A 539 4.88 -36.99 -0.90
N GLU A 540 5.99 -37.01 -1.64
CA GLU A 540 7.35 -36.69 -1.16
C GLU A 540 7.96 -35.46 -1.86
N MET A 541 7.19 -34.38 -1.98
CA MET A 541 7.69 -33.13 -2.58
C MET A 541 8.66 -32.35 -1.66
N GLY A 542 8.81 -32.73 -0.40
CA GLY A 542 9.71 -32.06 0.53
C GLY A 542 9.36 -30.58 0.71
N VAL A 543 10.40 -29.75 0.88
CA VAL A 543 10.26 -28.28 1.03
C VAL A 543 9.66 -27.58 -0.19
N ASP A 544 9.60 -28.24 -1.35
CA ASP A 544 8.97 -27.72 -2.57
C ASP A 544 7.44 -27.93 -2.58
N THR A 545 6.88 -28.56 -1.54
CA THR A 545 5.43 -28.72 -1.39
C THR A 545 4.75 -27.34 -1.38
N PRO A 546 3.81 -27.05 -2.30
CA PRO A 546 3.20 -25.73 -2.41
C PRO A 546 2.47 -25.32 -1.12
N HIS A 547 2.62 -24.07 -0.69
CA HIS A 547 1.99 -23.56 0.55
C HIS A 547 0.46 -23.72 0.56
N ILE A 548 -0.18 -23.60 -0.61
CA ILE A 548 -1.63 -23.79 -0.75
C ILE A 548 -2.09 -25.18 -0.31
N VAL A 549 -1.24 -26.21 -0.40
CA VAL A 549 -1.56 -27.57 0.08
C VAL A 549 -1.71 -27.58 1.60
N PHE A 550 -0.78 -26.94 2.33
CA PHE A 550 -0.84 -26.83 3.78
C PHE A 550 -1.98 -25.94 4.24
N ASN A 551 -2.14 -24.76 3.63
CA ASN A 551 -3.18 -23.81 4.03
C ASN A 551 -4.59 -24.32 3.70
N TYR A 552 -4.76 -25.03 2.58
CA TYR A 552 -6.04 -25.67 2.27
C TYR A 552 -6.33 -26.83 3.22
N LEU A 553 -5.33 -27.64 3.59
CA LEU A 553 -5.49 -28.66 4.62
C LEU A 553 -5.90 -28.04 5.96
N ASP A 554 -5.23 -26.97 6.40
CA ASP A 554 -5.60 -26.25 7.62
C ASP A 554 -7.03 -25.71 7.54
N TYR A 555 -7.47 -25.21 6.37
CA TYR A 555 -8.87 -24.80 6.17
C TYR A 555 -9.83 -25.99 6.35
N LEU A 556 -9.51 -27.16 5.80
CA LEU A 556 -10.32 -28.38 5.98
C LEU A 556 -10.36 -28.81 7.45
N LEU A 557 -9.24 -28.77 8.17
CA LEU A 557 -9.16 -29.08 9.60
C LEU A 557 -9.98 -28.09 10.44
N TRP A 558 -9.96 -26.81 10.09
CA TRP A 558 -10.76 -25.78 10.74
C TRP A 558 -12.27 -25.99 10.52
N LYS A 559 -12.67 -26.41 9.32
CA LYS A 559 -14.08 -26.64 8.94
C LYS A 559 -14.72 -27.85 9.63
N GLU A 560 -13.92 -28.72 10.26
CA GLU A 560 -14.40 -29.87 11.02
C GLU A 560 -15.09 -29.43 12.33
N LYS A 561 -16.19 -30.12 12.69
CA LYS A 561 -16.94 -29.81 13.91
C LYS A 561 -16.16 -30.24 15.17
N ASN A 562 -16.33 -29.50 16.26
CA ASN A 562 -15.84 -29.83 17.61
C ASN A 562 -14.31 -29.95 17.72
N THR A 563 -13.56 -29.15 16.95
CA THR A 563 -12.09 -29.18 16.94
C THR A 563 -11.44 -28.23 17.94
N GLY A 564 -12.18 -27.25 18.48
CA GLY A 564 -11.63 -26.21 19.36
C GLY A 564 -10.73 -25.20 18.64
N TYR A 565 -10.82 -25.12 17.30
CA TYR A 565 -10.02 -24.23 16.46
C TYR A 565 -10.68 -22.88 16.17
N ASP A 566 -11.65 -22.46 16.97
CA ASP A 566 -12.42 -21.22 16.76
C ASP A 566 -11.54 -19.95 16.78
N SER A 567 -10.41 -20.00 17.49
CA SER A 567 -9.42 -18.91 17.56
C SER A 567 -8.35 -18.96 16.47
N PHE A 568 -8.39 -19.94 15.56
CA PHE A 568 -7.39 -20.07 14.51
C PHE A 568 -7.55 -18.97 13.45
N ALA A 569 -6.43 -18.32 13.10
CA ALA A 569 -6.32 -17.41 11.98
C ALA A 569 -5.16 -17.81 11.07
N PHE A 570 -5.36 -17.61 9.77
CA PHE A 570 -4.29 -17.73 8.79
C PHE A 570 -3.30 -16.58 8.96
N GLU A 571 -2.01 -16.88 8.91
CA GLU A 571 -0.92 -15.92 9.03
C GLU A 571 0.15 -16.25 7.99
N PHE A 572 1.04 -15.31 7.71
CA PHE A 572 2.15 -15.51 6.78
C PHE A 572 3.17 -16.49 7.38
N ARG A 573 3.08 -17.76 6.95
CA ARG A 573 3.98 -18.85 7.30
C ARG A 573 4.70 -19.26 6.02
N ASN A 574 5.90 -18.72 5.83
CA ASN A 574 6.57 -18.73 4.52
C ASN A 574 7.64 -19.82 4.40
N THR A 575 7.69 -20.77 5.33
CA THR A 575 8.68 -21.84 5.34
C THR A 575 8.02 -23.19 5.55
N VAL A 576 8.31 -24.13 4.66
CA VAL A 576 8.03 -25.55 4.85
C VAL A 576 9.20 -26.15 5.63
N GLU A 577 8.90 -26.81 6.73
CA GLU A 577 9.88 -27.37 7.67
C GLU A 577 9.60 -28.84 7.94
N HIS A 578 10.67 -29.62 8.16
CA HIS A 578 10.57 -31.00 8.61
C HIS A 578 10.35 -31.04 10.13
N TRP A 579 9.32 -31.74 10.58
CA TRP A 579 9.09 -31.95 12.00
C TRP A 579 10.18 -32.82 12.62
N TYR A 580 10.47 -33.96 12.01
CA TYR A 580 11.70 -34.72 12.28
C TYR A 580 12.81 -34.25 11.33
N PRO A 581 13.92 -33.69 11.83
CA PRO A 581 14.96 -33.08 11.00
C PRO A 581 15.84 -34.12 10.29
N GLN A 582 16.47 -33.72 9.18
CA GLN A 582 17.42 -34.57 8.46
C GLN A 582 18.65 -34.92 9.30
N ASN A 583 19.19 -33.97 10.06
CA ASN A 583 20.43 -34.11 10.82
C ASN A 583 20.18 -33.73 12.30
N PRO A 584 19.59 -34.61 13.13
CA PRO A 584 19.26 -34.29 14.52
C PRO A 584 20.46 -33.78 15.33
N SER A 585 20.23 -32.81 16.23
CA SER A 585 21.28 -32.17 17.05
C SER A 585 21.95 -33.12 18.05
N GLU A 586 21.23 -34.11 18.57
CA GLU A 586 21.79 -35.05 19.54
C GLU A 586 22.28 -36.33 18.87
N ILE A 587 23.49 -36.77 19.25
CA ILE A 587 24.18 -37.95 18.71
C ILE A 587 23.37 -39.24 18.89
N MET A 588 22.44 -39.28 19.86
CA MET A 588 21.57 -40.43 20.15
C MET A 588 20.41 -40.58 19.15
N PHE A 589 20.09 -39.55 18.36
CA PHE A 589 18.98 -39.62 17.40
C PHE A 589 19.44 -40.10 16.02
N GLU A 590 18.70 -41.05 15.45
CA GLU A 590 19.01 -41.56 14.13
C GLU A 590 18.72 -40.55 13.01
N ARG A 591 19.73 -40.29 12.17
CA ARG A 591 19.55 -39.57 10.90
C ARG A 591 18.42 -40.18 10.06
N TRP A 592 17.62 -39.34 9.41
CA TRP A 592 16.56 -39.79 8.49
C TRP A 592 16.90 -39.33 7.07
N LYS A 593 17.11 -40.29 6.17
CA LYS A 593 17.53 -40.01 4.79
C LYS A 593 16.32 -39.72 3.89
N LYS A 594 16.57 -39.02 2.77
CA LYS A 594 15.54 -38.70 1.77
C LYS A 594 14.92 -39.95 1.16
N GLU A 595 15.74 -40.96 0.87
CA GLU A 595 15.30 -42.23 0.26
C GLU A 595 14.42 -43.07 1.21
N GLU A 596 14.51 -42.81 2.52
CA GLU A 596 13.72 -43.44 3.57
C GLU A 596 12.42 -42.67 3.87
N GLY A 597 12.09 -41.68 3.05
CA GLY A 597 10.84 -40.92 3.15
C GLY A 597 10.88 -39.75 4.13
N LEU A 598 12.04 -39.09 4.31
CA LEU A 598 12.14 -37.83 5.06
C LEU A 598 11.21 -36.74 4.51
N ASP A 599 11.12 -36.62 3.18
CA ASP A 599 10.41 -35.58 2.44
C ASP A 599 8.90 -35.84 2.30
N ARG A 600 8.41 -36.88 2.97
CA ARG A 600 6.99 -37.25 3.04
C ARG A 600 6.16 -36.13 3.63
N PHE A 601 5.00 -35.85 3.03
CA PHE A 601 4.06 -34.86 3.51
C PHE A 601 3.71 -35.04 4.99
N GLY A 602 3.63 -36.28 5.48
CA GLY A 602 3.41 -36.56 6.91
C GLY A 602 4.46 -35.96 7.84
N ASN A 603 5.69 -35.70 7.39
CA ASN A 603 6.77 -35.12 8.19
C ASN A 603 6.89 -33.60 8.02
N LEU A 604 6.13 -32.98 7.11
CA LEU A 604 6.26 -31.57 6.78
C LEU A 604 5.22 -30.71 7.48
N CYS A 605 5.58 -29.49 7.86
CA CYS A 605 4.65 -28.48 8.36
C CYS A 605 5.00 -27.09 7.84
N LEU A 606 4.01 -26.19 7.88
CA LEU A 606 4.19 -24.80 7.50
C LEU A 606 4.38 -23.93 8.75
N ILE A 607 5.48 -23.18 8.80
CA ILE A 607 5.87 -22.36 9.95
C ILE A 607 6.38 -20.97 9.54
N GLN A 608 6.47 -20.06 10.52
CA GLN A 608 7.10 -18.75 10.34
C GLN A 608 8.62 -18.87 10.29
N ARG A 609 9.30 -17.96 9.58
CA ARG A 609 10.77 -17.97 9.44
C ARG A 609 11.50 -17.88 10.78
N GLU A 610 11.01 -17.06 11.70
CA GLU A 610 11.60 -16.92 13.04
C GLU A 610 11.51 -18.21 13.85
N ILE A 611 10.41 -18.97 13.69
CA ILE A 611 10.24 -20.28 14.31
C ILE A 611 11.20 -21.28 13.67
N ASN A 612 11.36 -21.23 12.35
CA ASN A 612 12.27 -22.13 11.63
C ASN A 612 13.71 -22.01 12.12
N SER A 613 14.20 -20.78 12.28
CA SER A 613 15.54 -20.51 12.81
C SER A 613 15.74 -21.06 14.23
N LYS A 614 14.66 -21.17 15.02
CA LYS A 614 14.70 -21.73 16.39
C LYS A 614 14.56 -23.25 16.42
N PHE A 615 13.74 -23.81 15.54
CA PHE A 615 13.49 -25.24 15.43
C PHE A 615 14.76 -26.02 15.05
N SER A 616 15.58 -25.45 14.16
CA SER A 616 16.90 -25.98 13.80
C SER A 616 16.85 -27.52 13.59
N ASN A 617 17.82 -28.23 14.15
CA ASN A 617 17.95 -29.69 14.09
C ASN A 617 17.35 -30.41 15.31
N ASP A 618 16.42 -29.77 16.03
CA ASP A 618 15.80 -30.40 17.20
C ASP A 618 14.84 -31.53 16.81
N ALA A 619 14.83 -32.59 17.60
CA ALA A 619 13.91 -33.71 17.41
C ALA A 619 12.45 -33.32 17.77
N PRO A 620 11.42 -34.03 17.25
CA PRO A 620 10.01 -33.77 17.55
C PRO A 620 9.67 -33.54 19.03
N SER A 621 10.21 -34.36 19.94
CA SER A 621 9.96 -34.26 21.37
C SER A 621 10.50 -32.95 21.96
N ALA A 622 11.72 -32.56 21.56
CA ALA A 622 12.36 -31.31 21.94
C ALA A 622 11.62 -30.08 21.35
N LYS A 623 11.23 -30.13 20.08
CA LYS A 623 10.42 -29.08 19.43
C LYS A 623 9.10 -28.86 20.19
N LYS A 624 8.43 -29.96 20.55
CA LYS A 624 7.18 -29.94 21.32
C LYS A 624 7.34 -29.31 22.70
N SER A 625 8.37 -29.68 23.47
CA SER A 625 8.58 -29.15 24.82
C SER A 625 9.01 -27.69 24.81
N SER A 626 9.96 -27.34 23.94
CA SER A 626 10.62 -26.03 23.95
C SER A 626 9.76 -24.92 23.33
N PHE A 627 8.85 -25.26 22.41
CA PHE A 627 8.09 -24.27 21.64
C PHE A 627 6.56 -24.42 21.73
N LYS A 628 6.04 -25.03 22.81
CA LYS A 628 4.61 -25.29 23.02
C LYS A 628 3.70 -24.10 22.70
N ASN A 629 4.03 -22.91 23.20
CA ASN A 629 3.22 -21.69 22.99
C ASN A 629 3.23 -21.23 21.53
N MET A 630 4.36 -21.38 20.83
CA MET A 630 4.48 -21.00 19.42
C MET A 630 3.72 -22.01 18.54
N ILE A 631 3.84 -23.31 18.84
CA ILE A 631 3.10 -24.38 18.19
C ILE A 631 1.58 -24.18 18.35
N ALA A 632 1.13 -23.83 19.57
CA ALA A 632 -0.28 -23.55 19.84
C ALA A 632 -0.86 -22.38 19.04
N LYS A 633 -0.01 -21.45 18.56
CA LYS A 633 -0.38 -20.37 17.63
C LYS A 633 -0.12 -20.72 16.16
N GLY A 634 0.63 -21.79 15.88
CA GLY A 634 1.02 -22.22 14.54
C GLY A 634 -0.11 -22.84 13.70
N SER A 635 0.26 -23.41 12.55
CA SER A 635 -0.64 -24.14 11.64
C SER A 635 -1.37 -25.27 12.36
N LEU A 636 -2.58 -25.61 11.92
CA LEU A 636 -3.38 -26.67 12.55
C LEU A 636 -2.72 -28.03 12.35
N LYS A 637 -2.13 -28.26 11.18
CA LYS A 637 -1.30 -29.45 10.95
C LYS A 637 -0.16 -29.55 11.96
N LEU A 638 0.59 -28.47 12.23
CA LEU A 638 1.68 -28.48 13.21
C LEU A 638 1.18 -28.83 14.63
N ARG A 639 0.03 -28.27 15.03
CA ARG A 639 -0.59 -28.59 16.33
C ARG A 639 -0.89 -30.09 16.43
N ARG A 640 -1.47 -30.68 15.39
CA ARG A 640 -1.74 -32.12 15.31
C ARG A 640 -0.46 -32.96 15.39
N MET A 641 0.59 -32.57 14.68
CA MET A 641 1.88 -33.26 14.74
C MET A 641 2.46 -33.26 16.16
N SER A 642 2.39 -32.13 16.85
CA SER A 642 2.78 -31.99 18.25
C SER A 642 1.93 -32.87 19.18
N GLU A 643 0.60 -32.88 19.03
CA GLU A 643 -0.32 -33.73 19.81
C GLU A 643 0.03 -35.22 19.66
N LEU A 644 0.27 -35.66 18.42
CA LEU A 644 0.60 -37.05 18.09
C LEU A 644 2.02 -37.48 18.52
N THR A 645 2.91 -36.54 18.86
CA THR A 645 4.27 -36.83 19.31
C THR A 645 4.26 -37.25 20.79
N VAL A 646 4.05 -38.54 21.05
CA VAL A 646 4.00 -39.15 22.40
C VAL A 646 4.81 -40.44 22.47
N GLY A 647 5.56 -40.63 23.56
CA GLY A 647 6.25 -41.89 23.86
C GLY A 647 5.29 -42.92 24.47
N GLU A 648 5.58 -44.21 24.29
CA GLU A 648 4.77 -45.32 24.83
C GLU A 648 5.62 -46.59 24.99
N ASN A 649 5.40 -47.37 26.05
CA ASN A 649 6.04 -48.68 26.30
C ASN A 649 7.56 -48.69 26.04
N GLU A 650 8.30 -47.80 26.71
CA GLU A 650 9.77 -47.64 26.60
C GLU A 650 10.30 -47.15 25.25
N VAL A 651 9.43 -46.92 24.27
CA VAL A 651 9.81 -46.34 22.96
C VAL A 651 9.75 -44.81 23.01
N SER A 652 10.85 -44.16 22.62
CA SER A 652 10.92 -42.69 22.56
C SER A 652 9.92 -42.12 21.56
N ALA A 653 9.39 -40.93 21.85
CA ALA A 653 8.43 -40.25 21.00
C ALA A 653 8.99 -40.02 19.58
N ASP A 654 10.29 -39.71 19.48
CA ASP A 654 10.98 -39.42 18.22
C ASP A 654 11.13 -40.67 17.33
N PHE A 655 11.50 -41.81 17.92
CA PHE A 655 11.55 -43.09 17.20
C PHE A 655 10.15 -43.50 16.73
N ARG A 656 9.15 -43.38 17.61
CA ARG A 656 7.75 -43.68 17.28
C ARG A 656 7.24 -42.79 16.14
N TRP A 657 7.61 -41.51 16.15
CA TRP A 657 7.28 -40.58 15.07
C TRP A 657 7.83 -41.06 13.74
N LYS A 658 9.16 -41.28 13.68
CA LYS A 658 9.88 -41.70 12.47
C LYS A 658 9.36 -43.03 11.91
N LYS A 659 9.09 -44.02 12.76
CA LYS A 659 8.74 -45.39 12.33
C LYS A 659 7.26 -45.63 12.07
N PHE A 660 6.35 -44.98 12.80
CA PHE A 660 4.93 -45.37 12.77
C PHE A 660 3.95 -44.21 12.62
N VAL A 661 4.14 -43.14 13.40
CA VAL A 661 3.12 -42.07 13.50
C VAL A 661 3.10 -41.20 12.25
N CYS A 662 4.27 -40.91 11.67
CA CYS A 662 4.37 -40.04 10.50
C CYS A 662 3.58 -40.59 9.29
N GLU A 663 3.60 -41.90 9.05
CA GLU A 663 2.87 -42.52 7.92
C GLU A 663 1.36 -42.51 8.16
N LYS A 664 0.94 -42.83 9.39
CA LYS A 664 -0.48 -42.74 9.76
C LYS A 664 -1.01 -41.32 9.63
N HIS A 665 -0.22 -40.33 10.08
CA HIS A 665 -0.56 -38.91 9.96
C HIS A 665 -0.64 -38.49 8.49
N GLU A 666 0.30 -38.91 7.64
CA GLU A 666 0.25 -38.67 6.20
C GLU A 666 -1.04 -39.20 5.56
N LYS A 667 -1.37 -40.47 5.80
CA LYS A 667 -2.58 -41.11 5.27
C LYS A 667 -3.84 -40.35 5.67
N GLU A 668 -3.91 -39.87 6.92
CA GLU A 668 -5.04 -39.08 7.40
C GLU A 668 -5.13 -37.72 6.67
N MET A 669 -4.03 -36.96 6.61
CA MET A 669 -4.03 -35.62 6.02
C MET A 669 -4.26 -35.66 4.50
N ILE A 670 -3.61 -36.58 3.80
CA ILE A 670 -3.81 -36.79 2.37
C ILE A 670 -5.23 -37.28 2.08
N GLY A 671 -5.79 -38.16 2.92
CA GLY A 671 -7.17 -38.62 2.79
C GLY A 671 -8.19 -37.48 2.83
N LYS A 672 -7.99 -36.48 3.72
CA LYS A 672 -8.82 -35.26 3.76
C LYS A 672 -8.71 -34.46 2.46
N LEU A 673 -7.49 -34.23 1.99
CA LEU A 673 -7.24 -33.50 0.73
C LEU A 673 -7.83 -34.22 -0.49
N LYS A 674 -7.66 -35.54 -0.59
CA LYS A 674 -8.22 -36.37 -1.68
C LYS A 674 -9.73 -36.30 -1.72
N LYS A 675 -10.38 -36.45 -0.55
CA LYS A 675 -11.85 -36.36 -0.45
C LYS A 675 -12.36 -35.00 -0.90
N ALA A 676 -11.70 -33.92 -0.48
CA ALA A 676 -12.09 -32.56 -0.86
C ALA A 676 -11.84 -32.27 -2.35
N CYS A 677 -10.75 -32.82 -2.91
CA CYS A 677 -10.43 -32.67 -4.32
C CYS A 677 -11.23 -33.64 -5.22
N GLY A 678 -11.87 -34.69 -4.69
CA GLY A 678 -12.52 -35.71 -5.51
C GLY A 678 -11.52 -36.53 -6.34
N VAL A 679 -10.37 -36.86 -5.76
CA VAL A 679 -9.30 -37.69 -6.36
C VAL A 679 -9.19 -39.02 -5.60
N LEU A 680 -10.35 -39.58 -5.24
CA LEU A 680 -10.44 -40.84 -4.49
C LEU A 680 -10.29 -42.06 -5.39
#